data_AF-A0A7L2VWK3-F1
#
_entry.id   AF-A0A7L2VWK3-F1
#
_cell.length_a   1.000
_cell.length_b   1.000
_cell.length_c   1.000
_cell.angle_alpha   90.00
_cell.angle_beta   90.00
_cell.angle_gamma   90.00
#
_symmetry.space_group_name_H-M   'P 1'
#
loop_
_entity.id
_entity.type
_entity.pdbx_description
1 polymer ?
#
loop_
_entity_poly.entity_id
_entity_poly.type
_entity_poly.pdbx_seq_one_letter_code
_entity_poly.pdbx_strand_id
1 'polypeptide(L)'
;KVAIKGIERELICPACKELFTHPLILPCQHNVCHKCVKEILFAFEDSFADGGSESSNQSSPRIKISSSSMDRIDRISRSGTKRNSLTPRSSLFPCPGCQRDIDLGERGINGLFRNFTLETIVERYRQAARAAIAIMCDFCKPPPQESTKSCMDCSASYCNECFKIYHPWGTVKAQHEYVGPTTNFRPKILMCPEHEMERVNMYCEICRRPVCHLCKLGGSHANHRVTTMSTAYKSLKEKLSKDIEYLISKEGQVKAHITQLDLLVKETESNSERAKEASSQRFEKLYHVLEEKKSAAFRAIEASKNLRLEKLQMQVEEYQGLLENNGLVGYAQEVLKETDPSCFVQTAKQLHVRIQKATESLKSFRPAAETTFEDFVVDTAKQEEILDDLTFHSNGIEIPEINEEESRMYNKALISWEWPGKTDSADIYVLEYHKLNREEESATWQEIEVCSKSKVISDLDDDSSYAFRVRGYKGSICSPWSREVILRTPPAPVFSFLFDDKCGYNSERLLLNPRRTSVESRAGFPLLLGSERMQVGCFTTLDYIIGDTGIAKGKHFWAFHVEAYSYLVKVGVVSSNRIQKLFHNTHDVTSPRYEQDSGHDSGSEDAFFDSSQPFTLVTLGMKKFFIPTTPAAPKDPASRILPLPSCLGICLDCDKGKVGFYDAGHMKCLYECEVDCSGIMYPAFALLGGAAVHLQEDVTTKYREYHDDI
;
A
#
# COMPACT_ATOMS: atom_id res chain seq x y z
N LYS A 1 -22.50 -36.23 23.68
CA LYS A 1 -22.93 -35.63 24.97
C LYS A 1 -21.93 -34.54 25.33
N VAL A 2 -22.33 -33.26 25.32
CA VAL A 2 -21.47 -32.15 25.75
C VAL A 2 -21.13 -32.37 27.22
N ALA A 3 -19.84 -32.30 27.59
CA ALA A 3 -19.42 -32.43 28.98
C ALA A 3 -20.03 -31.29 29.82
N ILE A 4 -20.48 -31.58 31.04
CA ILE A 4 -21.08 -30.60 31.95
C ILE A 4 -20.15 -29.38 32.18
N LYS A 5 -18.83 -29.55 32.05
CA LYS A 5 -17.86 -28.45 32.11
C LYS A 5 -17.96 -27.44 30.95
N GLY A 6 -18.51 -27.82 29.79
CA GLY A 6 -18.63 -26.94 28.62
C GLY A 6 -19.76 -25.92 28.68
N ILE A 7 -20.77 -26.15 29.53
CA ILE A 7 -21.92 -25.23 29.71
C ILE A 7 -21.64 -24.12 30.74
N GLU A 8 -20.59 -24.24 31.55
CA GLU A 8 -20.27 -23.28 32.61
C GLU A 8 -20.20 -21.83 32.13
N ARG A 9 -19.63 -21.59 30.94
CA ARG A 9 -19.55 -20.25 30.33
C ARG A 9 -20.92 -19.61 30.09
N GLU A 10 -21.93 -20.42 29.78
CA GLU A 10 -23.31 -19.98 29.55
C GLU A 10 -24.09 -19.74 30.86
N LEU A 11 -23.53 -20.14 32.00
CA LEU A 11 -24.15 -20.04 33.33
C LEU A 11 -23.57 -18.91 34.19
N ILE A 12 -22.60 -18.17 33.66
CA ILE A 12 -21.91 -17.08 34.34
C ILE A 12 -22.51 -15.73 33.94
N CYS A 13 -22.76 -14.89 34.94
CA CYS A 13 -23.19 -13.52 34.74
C CYS A 13 -22.05 -12.67 34.15
N PRO A 14 -22.27 -11.94 33.05
CA PRO A 14 -21.22 -11.13 32.42
C PRO A 14 -20.74 -9.97 33.30
N ALA A 15 -21.57 -9.52 34.25
CA ALA A 15 -21.26 -8.42 35.17
C ALA A 15 -20.39 -8.86 36.36
N CYS A 16 -20.89 -9.80 37.18
CA CYS A 16 -20.16 -10.24 38.39
C CYS A 16 -19.20 -11.41 38.17
N LYS A 17 -19.19 -12.03 36.99
CA LYS A 17 -18.37 -13.22 36.64
C LYS A 17 -18.64 -14.46 37.52
N GLU A 18 -19.75 -14.44 38.27
CA GLU A 18 -20.23 -15.55 39.09
C GLU A 18 -21.43 -16.25 38.44
N LEU A 19 -21.76 -17.46 38.90
CA LEU A 19 -22.98 -18.17 38.48
C LEU A 19 -24.23 -17.31 38.73
N PHE A 20 -25.18 -17.31 37.79
CA PHE A 20 -26.37 -16.45 37.92
C PHE A 20 -27.12 -16.63 39.25
N THR A 21 -27.50 -15.50 39.83
CA THR A 21 -28.40 -15.40 40.98
C THR A 21 -29.52 -14.43 40.62
N HIS A 22 -30.77 -14.89 40.68
CA HIS A 22 -31.95 -14.10 40.28
C HIS A 22 -31.77 -13.42 38.90
N PRO A 23 -31.50 -14.17 37.81
CA PRO A 23 -31.23 -13.59 36.50
C PRO A 23 -32.45 -12.87 35.92
N LEU A 24 -32.24 -11.68 35.34
CA LEU A 24 -33.24 -10.93 34.58
C LEU A 24 -32.92 -11.00 33.09
N ILE A 25 -33.95 -11.11 32.25
CA ILE A 25 -33.86 -11.08 30.80
C ILE A 25 -33.95 -9.63 30.33
N LEU A 26 -32.88 -9.12 29.72
CA LEU A 26 -32.84 -7.80 29.12
C LEU A 26 -33.52 -7.80 27.74
N PRO A 27 -34.00 -6.64 27.23
CA PRO A 27 -34.54 -6.53 25.87
C PRO A 27 -33.60 -7.00 24.75
N CYS A 28 -32.29 -6.94 24.96
CA CYS A 28 -31.28 -7.50 24.04
C CYS A 28 -31.12 -9.03 24.14
N GLN A 29 -31.96 -9.72 24.92
CA GLN A 29 -31.96 -11.17 25.20
C GLN A 29 -30.79 -11.69 26.05
N HIS A 30 -29.92 -10.82 26.56
CA HIS A 30 -28.90 -11.22 27.53
C HIS A 30 -29.49 -11.33 28.94
N ASN A 31 -28.82 -12.13 29.77
CA ASN A 31 -29.19 -12.32 31.18
C ASN A 31 -28.18 -11.60 32.08
N VAL A 32 -28.66 -10.91 33.12
CA VAL A 32 -27.83 -10.28 34.15
C VAL A 32 -28.49 -10.50 35.51
N CYS A 33 -27.71 -10.76 36.57
CA CYS A 33 -28.26 -10.90 37.93
C CYS A 33 -29.00 -9.63 38.36
N HIS A 34 -30.16 -9.76 39.01
CA HIS A 34 -30.94 -8.62 39.49
C HIS A 34 -30.12 -7.65 40.36
N LYS A 35 -29.23 -8.17 41.22
CA LYS A 35 -28.30 -7.35 42.01
C LYS A 35 -27.35 -6.53 41.13
N CYS A 36 -26.76 -7.15 40.11
CA CYS A 36 -25.84 -6.47 39.19
C CYS A 36 -26.55 -5.40 38.35
N VAL A 37 -27.78 -5.64 37.91
CA VAL A 37 -28.56 -4.61 37.19
C VAL A 37 -28.81 -3.40 38.10
N LYS A 38 -29.17 -3.62 39.37
CA LYS A 38 -29.32 -2.55 40.35
C LYS A 38 -28.02 -1.77 40.57
N GLU A 39 -26.91 -2.47 40.80
CA GLU A 39 -25.60 -1.84 41.04
C GLU A 39 -25.14 -0.99 39.84
N ILE A 40 -25.31 -1.49 38.62
CA ILE A 40 -24.96 -0.75 37.40
C ILE A 40 -25.84 0.50 37.24
N LEU A 41 -27.14 0.41 37.53
CA LEU A 41 -28.05 1.57 37.46
C LEU A 41 -27.75 2.62 38.54
N PHE A 42 -27.44 2.20 39.77
CA PHE A 42 -27.02 3.11 40.84
C PHE A 42 -25.71 3.84 40.48
N ALA A 43 -24.71 3.13 39.95
CA ALA A 43 -23.46 3.75 39.49
C ALA A 43 -23.66 4.73 38.32
N PHE A 44 -24.68 4.49 37.48
CA PHE A 44 -25.03 5.36 36.36
C PHE A 44 -25.71 6.66 36.83
N GLU A 45 -26.58 6.60 37.86
CA GLU A 45 -27.26 7.78 38.41
C GLU A 45 -26.29 8.73 39.15
N ASP A 46 -25.26 8.22 39.84
CA ASP A 46 -24.25 9.04 40.53
C ASP A 46 -23.35 9.82 39.55
N SER A 47 -23.16 9.33 38.32
CA SER A 47 -22.34 9.98 37.30
C SER A 47 -23.01 11.22 36.67
N PHE A 48 -24.33 11.39 36.82
CA PHE A 48 -25.07 12.58 36.37
C PHE A 48 -25.24 13.65 37.46
N ALA A 49 -24.90 13.35 38.72
CA ALA A 49 -25.03 14.29 39.84
C ALA A 49 -23.82 15.22 40.00
N ASP A 50 -22.68 14.90 39.39
CA ASP A 50 -21.44 15.69 39.47
C ASP A 50 -21.09 16.32 38.11
N GLY A 51 -21.94 17.25 37.68
CA GLY A 51 -21.81 17.96 36.39
C GLY A 51 -21.84 19.47 36.57
N GLY A 52 -20.79 20.02 37.22
CA GLY A 52 -20.69 21.44 37.47
C GLY A 52 -19.29 21.96 37.77
N SER A 53 -18.31 21.74 36.89
CA SER A 53 -17.14 22.65 36.73
C SER A 53 -16.28 22.26 35.53
N GLU A 54 -15.87 23.26 34.75
CA GLU A 54 -15.10 23.15 33.51
C GLU A 54 -13.64 22.71 33.67
N SER A 55 -13.15 22.13 32.56
CA SER A 55 -11.82 22.31 31.92
C SER A 55 -10.79 21.16 31.93
N SER A 56 -10.34 20.88 30.70
CA SER A 56 -9.07 20.29 30.22
C SER A 56 -8.90 18.76 30.05
N ASN A 57 -9.01 18.33 28.78
CA ASN A 57 -8.12 17.47 27.96
C ASN A 57 -7.33 16.31 28.61
N GLN A 58 -7.71 15.06 28.30
CA GLN A 58 -6.96 14.08 27.46
C GLN A 58 -7.40 12.62 27.74
N SER A 59 -7.83 11.95 26.66
CA SER A 59 -7.47 10.58 26.24
C SER A 59 -7.60 9.37 27.19
N SER A 60 -8.46 8.44 26.77
CA SER A 60 -8.47 6.96 26.98
C SER A 60 -9.06 6.37 28.28
N PRO A 61 -10.07 5.47 28.19
CA PRO A 61 -10.68 4.84 29.36
C PRO A 61 -9.93 3.57 29.78
N ARG A 62 -9.35 3.58 30.98
CA ARG A 62 -8.84 2.38 31.66
C ARG A 62 -9.71 2.12 32.89
N ILE A 63 -10.59 1.12 32.80
CA ILE A 63 -11.48 0.69 33.90
C ILE A 63 -10.61 0.20 35.06
N LYS A 64 -10.55 0.98 36.15
CA LYS A 64 -10.01 0.55 37.44
C LYS A 64 -11.12 -0.09 38.26
N ILE A 65 -10.88 -1.33 38.68
CA ILE A 65 -11.66 -2.05 39.69
C ILE A 65 -11.13 -1.59 41.05
N SER A 66 -11.98 -0.97 41.87
CA SER A 66 -11.67 -0.69 43.28
C SER A 66 -12.51 -1.56 44.21
N SER A 67 -11.82 -2.31 45.07
CA SER A 67 -12.37 -3.15 46.13
C SER A 67 -12.69 -2.37 47.41
N SER A 68 -13.58 -2.95 48.21
CA SER A 68 -14.18 -2.51 49.48
C SER A 68 -13.24 -2.21 50.66
N SER A 69 -13.59 -1.22 51.49
CA SER A 69 -13.51 -1.32 52.95
C SER A 69 -14.43 -0.31 53.67
N MET A 70 -14.83 -0.64 54.90
CA MET A 70 -15.94 -0.09 55.69
C MET A 70 -15.62 1.15 56.56
N ASP A 71 -16.72 1.76 57.03
CA ASP A 71 -16.94 2.61 58.21
C ASP A 71 -16.64 4.12 58.17
N ARG A 72 -17.72 4.92 58.15
CA ARG A 72 -18.21 5.67 59.34
C ARG A 72 -19.51 6.42 59.05
N ILE A 73 -20.44 6.33 60.00
CA ILE A 73 -21.68 7.11 60.13
C ILE A 73 -21.37 8.37 60.96
N ASP A 74 -21.74 9.57 60.51
CA ASP A 74 -22.68 10.42 61.25
C ASP A 74 -23.23 11.63 60.46
N ARG A 75 -24.40 12.08 60.93
CA ARG A 75 -25.39 13.05 60.43
C ARG A 75 -24.87 14.43 59.94
N ILE A 76 -25.62 15.04 59.01
CA ILE A 76 -26.43 16.27 59.24
C ILE A 76 -27.34 16.59 58.04
N SER A 77 -28.59 16.89 58.39
CA SER A 77 -29.71 17.39 57.59
C SER A 77 -29.40 18.69 56.84
N ARG A 78 -29.78 18.78 55.56
CA ARG A 78 -30.15 20.06 54.91
C ARG A 78 -31.21 19.87 53.82
N SER A 79 -32.33 20.56 54.03
CA SER A 79 -33.43 20.82 53.11
C SER A 79 -32.95 21.40 51.77
N GLY A 80 -33.62 21.01 50.67
CA GLY A 80 -33.40 21.63 49.37
C GLY A 80 -34.31 21.11 48.26
N THR A 81 -35.51 21.71 48.16
CA THR A 81 -36.19 22.07 46.90
C THR A 81 -36.61 20.97 45.92
N LYS A 82 -37.90 20.61 45.97
CA LYS A 82 -38.62 19.95 44.87
C LYS A 82 -38.58 20.86 43.62
N ARG A 83 -38.00 20.38 42.52
CA ARG A 83 -38.33 20.86 41.16
C ARG A 83 -39.10 19.77 40.45
N ASN A 84 -40.36 20.07 40.14
CA ASN A 84 -41.20 19.31 39.22
C ASN A 84 -40.64 19.45 37.80
N SER A 85 -40.16 18.35 37.20
CA SER A 85 -40.04 18.23 35.74
C SER A 85 -40.80 16.99 35.29
N LEU A 86 -41.85 17.22 34.49
CA LEU A 86 -42.73 16.23 33.89
C LEU A 86 -42.17 15.77 32.53
N THR A 87 -41.07 15.01 32.55
CA THR A 87 -40.57 14.27 31.38
C THR A 87 -40.34 12.81 31.80
N PRO A 88 -40.87 11.80 31.08
CA PRO A 88 -40.64 10.40 31.42
C PRO A 88 -39.13 10.12 31.36
N ARG A 89 -38.54 9.68 32.47
CA ARG A 89 -37.12 9.29 32.49
C ARG A 89 -36.99 7.95 31.77
N SER A 90 -36.54 7.95 30.52
CA SER A 90 -36.08 6.74 29.83
C SER A 90 -34.77 6.28 30.47
N SER A 91 -34.78 5.17 31.21
CA SER A 91 -33.59 4.61 31.83
C SER A 91 -32.81 3.78 30.80
N LEU A 92 -31.81 4.40 30.17
CA LEU A 92 -30.83 3.69 29.33
C LEU A 92 -29.92 2.83 30.22
N PHE A 93 -29.76 1.55 29.86
CA PHE A 93 -28.95 0.58 30.58
C PHE A 93 -27.88 -0.02 29.65
N PRO A 94 -26.58 0.16 29.94
CA PRO A 94 -25.52 -0.45 29.14
C PRO A 94 -25.42 -1.95 29.46
N CYS A 95 -25.73 -2.80 28.49
CA CYS A 95 -25.70 -4.25 28.71
C CYS A 95 -24.27 -4.80 28.76
N PRO A 96 -23.80 -5.43 29.86
CA PRO A 96 -22.45 -5.99 29.96
C PRO A 96 -22.17 -7.15 29.00
N GLY A 97 -23.22 -7.78 28.46
CA GLY A 97 -23.10 -8.89 27.50
C GLY A 97 -22.78 -8.45 26.08
N CYS A 98 -23.51 -7.46 25.54
CA CYS A 98 -23.37 -7.00 24.15
C CYS A 98 -22.87 -5.56 23.99
N GLN A 99 -22.63 -4.85 25.10
CA GLN A 99 -22.13 -3.47 25.16
C GLN A 99 -23.03 -2.43 24.46
N ARG A 100 -24.32 -2.73 24.30
CA ARG A 100 -25.32 -1.79 23.75
C ARG A 100 -26.15 -1.19 24.86
N ASP A 101 -26.53 0.07 24.71
CA ASP A 101 -27.49 0.75 25.57
C ASP A 101 -28.92 0.28 25.27
N ILE A 102 -29.64 -0.06 26.33
CA ILE A 102 -30.98 -0.64 26.24
C ILE A 102 -31.94 0.23 27.02
N ASP A 103 -33.05 0.58 26.39
CA ASP A 103 -34.15 1.25 27.06
C ASP A 103 -34.94 0.26 27.95
N LEU A 104 -34.95 0.51 29.26
CA LEU A 104 -35.73 -0.25 30.23
C LEU A 104 -37.18 0.24 30.37
N GLY A 105 -37.53 1.36 29.75
CA GLY A 105 -38.86 1.97 29.81
C GLY A 105 -39.24 2.50 31.21
N GLU A 106 -40.48 2.96 31.35
CA GLU A 106 -40.97 3.69 32.53
C GLU A 106 -40.98 2.87 33.84
N ARG A 107 -40.98 1.53 33.74
CA ARG A 107 -40.98 0.62 34.90
C ARG A 107 -39.57 0.16 35.30
N GLY A 108 -38.54 0.56 34.56
CA GLY A 108 -37.15 0.18 34.81
C GLY A 108 -36.97 -1.33 34.98
N ILE A 109 -36.20 -1.73 36.00
CA ILE A 109 -35.90 -3.14 36.32
C ILE A 109 -37.16 -3.97 36.57
N ASN A 110 -38.22 -3.37 37.13
CA ASN A 110 -39.45 -4.09 37.48
C ASN A 110 -40.26 -4.51 36.24
N GLY A 111 -39.96 -3.93 35.06
CA GLY A 111 -40.54 -4.35 33.79
C GLY A 111 -39.88 -5.59 33.16
N LEU A 112 -38.78 -6.10 33.75
CA LEU A 112 -38.01 -7.22 33.21
C LEU A 112 -38.50 -8.58 33.73
N PHE A 113 -38.44 -9.59 32.87
CA PHE A 113 -38.74 -10.96 33.28
C PHE A 113 -37.56 -11.59 34.03
N ARG A 114 -37.86 -12.26 35.16
CA ARG A 114 -36.90 -13.16 35.81
C ARG A 114 -36.78 -14.47 35.03
N ASN A 115 -35.56 -14.90 34.73
CA ASN A 115 -35.30 -16.14 34.00
C ASN A 115 -35.24 -17.35 34.93
N PHE A 116 -36.40 -17.85 35.33
CA PHE A 116 -36.51 -19.02 36.20
C PHE A 116 -35.88 -20.28 35.60
N THR A 117 -35.93 -20.44 34.27
CA THR A 117 -35.32 -21.59 33.58
C THR A 117 -33.81 -21.60 33.73
N LEU A 118 -33.15 -20.46 33.48
CA LEU A 118 -31.71 -20.31 33.69
C LEU A 118 -31.33 -20.55 35.15
N GLU A 119 -32.12 -20.01 36.08
CA GLU A 119 -31.90 -20.24 37.51
C GLU A 119 -32.01 -21.74 37.89
N THR A 120 -32.95 -22.48 37.30
CA THR A 120 -33.05 -23.94 37.47
C THR A 120 -31.86 -24.68 36.85
N ILE A 121 -31.39 -24.24 35.68
CA ILE A 121 -30.22 -24.86 35.02
C ILE A 121 -28.97 -24.65 35.86
N VAL A 122 -28.74 -23.43 36.36
CA VAL A 122 -27.63 -23.10 37.27
C VAL A 122 -27.72 -23.93 38.54
N GLU A 123 -28.91 -24.12 39.10
CA GLU A 123 -29.06 -24.93 40.31
C GLU A 123 -28.75 -26.41 40.06
N ARG A 124 -29.24 -26.98 38.96
CA ARG A 124 -28.85 -28.34 38.55
C ARG A 124 -27.34 -28.45 38.31
N TYR A 125 -26.72 -27.42 37.73
CA TYR A 125 -25.27 -27.36 37.57
C TYR A 125 -24.54 -27.31 38.92
N ARG A 126 -25.01 -26.50 39.89
CA ARG A 126 -24.47 -26.46 41.25
C ARG A 126 -24.56 -27.81 41.95
N GLN A 127 -25.70 -28.48 41.84
CA GLN A 127 -25.94 -29.81 42.41
C GLN A 127 -25.08 -30.90 41.74
N ALA A 128 -24.83 -30.79 40.44
CA ALA A 128 -23.96 -31.71 39.72
C ALA A 128 -22.46 -31.45 39.98
N ALA A 129 -22.08 -30.19 40.22
CA ALA A 129 -20.70 -29.76 40.46
C ALA A 129 -20.26 -29.88 41.94
N ARG A 130 -21.20 -29.90 42.90
CA ARG A 130 -20.95 -30.04 44.34
C ARG A 130 -21.88 -31.09 44.93
N ALA A 131 -21.34 -32.10 45.62
CA ALA A 131 -22.13 -32.90 46.55
C ALA A 131 -22.82 -31.94 47.56
N ALA A 132 -24.14 -32.11 47.73
CA ALA A 132 -25.07 -31.22 48.42
C ALA A 132 -24.50 -30.40 49.60
N ILE A 133 -24.57 -29.06 49.52
CA ILE A 133 -24.51 -28.20 50.70
C ILE A 133 -25.84 -28.42 51.46
N ALA A 134 -25.76 -28.84 52.71
CA ALA A 134 -26.96 -29.01 53.55
C ALA A 134 -27.70 -27.68 53.73
N ILE A 135 -29.01 -27.67 53.46
CA ILE A 135 -29.86 -26.50 53.66
C ILE A 135 -30.16 -26.43 55.16
N MET A 136 -29.83 -25.30 55.80
CA MET A 136 -29.99 -25.13 57.24
C MET A 136 -31.39 -24.61 57.59
N CYS A 137 -31.84 -24.85 58.81
CA CYS A 137 -33.11 -24.36 59.34
C CYS A 137 -33.05 -22.86 59.61
N ASP A 138 -34.02 -22.10 59.10
CA ASP A 138 -34.07 -20.63 59.21
C ASP A 138 -34.47 -20.14 60.61
N PHE A 139 -35.02 -21.02 61.46
CA PHE A 139 -35.66 -20.65 62.73
C PHE A 139 -35.01 -21.28 63.98
N CYS A 140 -33.90 -22.00 63.83
CA CYS A 140 -33.15 -22.53 64.97
C CYS A 140 -32.38 -21.41 65.69
N LYS A 141 -32.31 -21.46 67.02
CA LYS A 141 -31.31 -20.69 67.76
C LYS A 141 -29.91 -21.25 67.42
N PRO A 142 -28.86 -20.41 67.32
CA PRO A 142 -27.52 -20.90 66.99
C PRO A 142 -27.03 -21.98 67.96
N PRO A 143 -26.42 -23.09 67.48
CA PRO A 143 -26.12 -23.38 66.08
C PRO A 143 -27.34 -23.91 65.29
N PRO A 144 -27.53 -23.48 64.02
CA PRO A 144 -28.64 -23.92 63.20
C PRO A 144 -28.53 -25.41 62.85
N GLN A 145 -29.65 -26.14 62.88
CA GLN A 145 -29.72 -27.54 62.47
C GLN A 145 -30.05 -27.68 60.98
N GLU A 146 -29.72 -28.82 60.38
CA GLU A 146 -30.11 -29.13 59.00
C GLU A 146 -31.64 -29.17 58.85
N SER A 147 -32.12 -28.55 57.79
CA SER A 147 -33.52 -28.60 57.38
C SER A 147 -33.87 -30.02 56.96
N THR A 148 -35.06 -30.47 57.36
CA THR A 148 -35.66 -31.72 56.88
C THR A 148 -36.88 -31.47 56.00
N LYS A 149 -37.48 -30.29 56.10
CA LYS A 149 -38.67 -29.88 55.36
C LYS A 149 -38.58 -28.40 54.99
N SER A 150 -39.02 -28.08 53.78
CA SER A 150 -39.17 -26.71 53.29
C SER A 150 -40.63 -26.47 52.96
N CYS A 151 -41.22 -25.42 53.52
CA CYS A 151 -42.62 -25.07 53.29
C CYS A 151 -42.71 -24.08 52.13
N MET A 152 -43.43 -24.44 51.08
CA MET A 152 -43.58 -23.62 49.87
C MET A 152 -44.35 -22.33 50.16
N ASP A 153 -45.40 -22.41 50.97
CA ASP A 153 -46.23 -21.25 51.31
C ASP A 153 -45.55 -20.31 52.30
N CYS A 154 -44.75 -20.84 53.24
CA CYS A 154 -43.96 -20.01 54.15
C CYS A 154 -42.63 -19.55 53.54
N SER A 155 -42.26 -20.08 52.37
CA SER A 155 -40.98 -19.83 51.69
C SER A 155 -39.75 -19.98 52.61
N ALA A 156 -39.77 -20.99 53.49
CA ALA A 156 -38.73 -21.18 54.49
C ALA A 156 -38.46 -22.66 54.80
N SER A 157 -37.24 -22.93 55.25
CA SER A 157 -36.71 -24.26 55.56
C SER A 157 -36.66 -24.48 57.06
N TYR A 158 -37.20 -25.61 57.49
CA TYR A 158 -37.35 -25.97 58.90
C TYR A 158 -36.64 -27.30 59.19
N CYS A 159 -36.01 -27.40 60.36
CA CYS A 159 -35.71 -28.70 60.97
C CYS A 159 -37.04 -29.33 61.44
N ASN A 160 -37.02 -30.62 61.78
CA ASN A 160 -38.24 -31.34 62.14
C ASN A 160 -38.93 -30.74 63.39
N GLU A 161 -38.13 -30.20 64.34
CA GLU A 161 -38.62 -29.59 65.57
C GLU A 161 -39.25 -28.21 65.31
N CYS A 162 -38.55 -27.33 64.60
CA CYS A 162 -39.11 -26.02 64.21
C CYS A 162 -40.35 -26.20 63.32
N PHE A 163 -40.37 -27.17 62.40
CA PHE A 163 -41.54 -27.39 61.55
C PHE A 163 -42.80 -27.68 62.37
N LYS A 164 -42.72 -28.52 63.41
CA LYS A 164 -43.86 -28.82 64.29
C LYS A 164 -44.34 -27.61 65.10
N ILE A 165 -43.42 -26.72 65.47
CA ILE A 165 -43.72 -25.51 66.23
C ILE A 165 -44.43 -24.47 65.34
N TYR A 166 -43.97 -24.29 64.10
CA TYR A 166 -44.52 -23.30 63.17
C TYR A 166 -45.70 -23.82 62.33
N HIS A 167 -45.85 -25.15 62.22
CA HIS A 167 -46.96 -25.85 61.57
C HIS A 167 -47.65 -26.85 62.53
N PRO A 168 -48.24 -26.38 63.65
CA PRO A 168 -48.91 -27.26 64.60
C PRO A 168 -50.21 -27.82 63.98
N TRP A 169 -50.46 -29.11 64.23
CA TRP A 169 -51.59 -29.84 63.69
C TRP A 169 -52.94 -29.18 64.08
N GLY A 170 -53.85 -29.06 63.12
CA GLY A 170 -55.16 -28.41 63.30
C GLY A 170 -55.20 -26.92 62.98
N THR A 171 -54.10 -26.30 62.56
CA THR A 171 -54.06 -24.89 62.12
C THR A 171 -54.11 -24.74 60.60
N VAL A 172 -54.48 -23.55 60.11
CA VAL A 172 -54.41 -23.21 58.67
C VAL A 172 -52.99 -23.43 58.12
N LYS A 173 -51.97 -23.15 58.94
CA LYS A 173 -50.57 -23.39 58.57
C LYS A 173 -50.23 -24.87 58.38
N ALA A 174 -50.92 -25.80 59.04
CA ALA A 174 -50.69 -27.22 58.84
C ALA A 174 -51.12 -27.72 57.44
N GLN A 175 -51.92 -26.93 56.71
CA GLN A 175 -52.33 -27.23 55.33
C GLN A 175 -51.35 -26.72 54.28
N HIS A 176 -50.26 -26.05 54.69
CA HIS A 176 -49.26 -25.55 53.74
C HIS A 176 -48.54 -26.70 53.02
N GLU A 177 -48.29 -26.54 51.72
CA GLU A 177 -47.54 -27.50 50.91
C GLU A 177 -46.07 -27.47 51.33
N TYR A 178 -45.55 -28.59 51.82
CA TYR A 178 -44.14 -28.74 52.16
C TYR A 178 -43.46 -29.83 51.34
N VAL A 179 -42.20 -29.61 51.00
CA VAL A 179 -41.33 -30.51 50.23
C VAL A 179 -40.05 -30.80 51.03
N GLY A 180 -39.19 -31.68 50.51
CA GLY A 180 -37.85 -31.85 51.07
C GLY A 180 -37.03 -30.54 51.03
N PRO A 181 -35.90 -30.45 51.74
CA PRO A 181 -35.11 -29.23 51.85
C PRO A 181 -34.78 -28.64 50.47
N THR A 182 -35.24 -27.42 50.22
CA THR A 182 -35.04 -26.74 48.95
C THR A 182 -34.86 -25.24 49.17
N THR A 183 -34.00 -24.62 48.36
CA THR A 183 -33.92 -23.17 48.24
C THR A 183 -34.91 -22.65 47.19
N ASN A 184 -35.65 -23.54 46.52
CA ASN A 184 -36.54 -23.22 45.41
C ASN A 184 -38.02 -23.16 45.83
N PHE A 185 -38.40 -22.12 46.55
CA PHE A 185 -39.79 -21.85 46.97
C PHE A 185 -40.68 -21.26 45.85
N ARG A 186 -40.46 -21.66 44.59
CA ARG A 186 -40.95 -20.92 43.42
C ARG A 186 -42.43 -21.19 43.11
N PRO A 187 -43.24 -20.17 42.78
CA PRO A 187 -44.52 -20.34 42.11
C PRO A 187 -44.30 -20.96 40.72
N LYS A 188 -45.06 -22.01 40.37
CA LYS A 188 -44.97 -22.71 39.07
C LYS A 188 -45.49 -21.87 37.88
N ILE A 189 -45.86 -20.61 38.09
CA ILE A 189 -46.64 -19.80 37.16
C ILE A 189 -45.89 -18.49 36.89
N LEU A 190 -45.61 -18.21 35.62
CA LEU A 190 -45.03 -16.94 35.20
C LEU A 190 -46.11 -15.86 35.20
N MET A 191 -45.94 -14.87 36.06
CA MET A 191 -46.81 -13.70 36.14
C MET A 191 -46.31 -12.59 35.21
N CYS A 192 -47.24 -11.75 34.73
CA CYS A 192 -46.90 -10.66 33.83
C CYS A 192 -46.25 -9.50 34.61
N PRO A 193 -45.06 -9.00 34.21
CA PRO A 193 -44.43 -7.82 34.82
C PRO A 193 -45.25 -6.54 34.66
N GLU A 194 -46.09 -6.47 33.62
CA GLU A 194 -46.99 -5.34 33.38
C GLU A 194 -48.30 -5.45 34.19
N HIS A 195 -48.77 -6.68 34.42
CA HIS A 195 -50.05 -7.00 35.07
C HIS A 195 -49.84 -8.11 36.11
N GLU A 196 -49.46 -7.72 37.34
CA GLU A 196 -48.94 -8.63 38.37
C GLU A 196 -49.89 -9.78 38.76
N MET A 197 -51.20 -9.59 38.58
CA MET A 197 -52.23 -10.60 38.88
C MET A 197 -52.52 -11.53 37.69
N GLU A 198 -52.00 -11.24 36.50
CA GLU A 198 -52.27 -12.00 35.28
C GLU A 198 -51.18 -12.99 34.92
N ARG A 199 -51.62 -14.16 34.49
CA ARG A 199 -50.74 -15.24 34.05
C ARG A 199 -50.35 -15.03 32.60
N VAL A 200 -49.09 -15.30 32.30
CA VAL A 200 -48.57 -15.22 30.93
C VAL A 200 -48.93 -16.51 30.19
N ASN A 201 -49.83 -16.43 29.20
CA ASN A 201 -50.38 -17.58 28.47
C ASN A 201 -50.33 -17.46 26.93
N MET A 202 -49.79 -16.36 26.43
CA MET A 202 -49.68 -16.08 25.00
C MET A 202 -48.26 -15.65 24.62
N TYR A 203 -47.93 -15.73 23.33
CA TYR A 203 -46.62 -15.36 22.80
C TYR A 203 -46.76 -14.30 21.71
N CYS A 204 -46.11 -13.15 21.88
CA CYS A 204 -46.06 -12.13 20.85
C CYS A 204 -44.92 -12.43 19.88
N GLU A 205 -45.24 -12.59 18.59
CA GLU A 205 -44.25 -12.96 17.57
C GLU A 205 -43.39 -11.77 17.13
N ILE A 206 -43.92 -10.55 17.23
CA ILE A 206 -43.22 -9.32 16.87
C ILE A 206 -42.19 -8.98 17.95
N CYS A 207 -42.62 -8.92 19.21
CA CYS A 207 -41.74 -8.63 20.34
C CYS A 207 -40.93 -9.83 20.84
N ARG A 208 -41.18 -11.03 20.29
CA ARG A 208 -40.54 -12.30 20.65
C ARG A 208 -40.52 -12.60 22.16
N ARG A 209 -41.59 -12.22 22.88
CA ARG A 209 -41.69 -12.35 24.34
C ARG A 209 -43.07 -12.89 24.76
N PRO A 210 -43.16 -13.58 25.89
CA PRO A 210 -44.43 -14.11 26.38
C PRO A 210 -45.26 -12.96 27.01
N VAL A 211 -46.57 -12.94 26.75
CA VAL A 211 -47.51 -11.87 27.15
C VAL A 211 -48.80 -12.44 27.78
N CYS A 212 -49.48 -11.68 28.63
CA CYS A 212 -50.81 -12.06 29.17
C CYS A 212 -51.95 -11.50 28.30
N HIS A 213 -53.21 -11.82 28.65
CA HIS A 213 -54.36 -11.33 27.89
C HIS A 213 -54.57 -9.81 27.99
N LEU A 214 -54.25 -9.19 29.13
CA LEU A 214 -54.39 -7.74 29.29
C LEU A 214 -53.39 -6.97 28.42
N CYS A 215 -52.18 -7.49 28.24
CA CYS A 215 -51.20 -6.94 27.29
C CYS A 215 -51.74 -6.89 25.85
N LYS A 216 -52.61 -7.82 25.46
CA LYS A 216 -53.22 -7.88 24.12
C LYS A 216 -54.52 -7.07 24.01
N LEU A 217 -55.34 -7.02 25.05
CA LEU A 217 -56.66 -6.36 24.99
C LEU A 217 -56.59 -4.84 25.12
N GLY A 218 -55.57 -4.29 25.80
CA GLY A 218 -55.43 -2.85 25.97
C GLY A 218 -54.03 -2.37 26.35
N GLY A 219 -53.02 -3.23 26.23
CA GLY A 219 -51.63 -2.92 26.58
C GLY A 219 -50.73 -2.66 25.37
N SER A 220 -49.42 -2.68 25.62
CA SER A 220 -48.36 -2.41 24.63
C SER A 220 -48.31 -3.37 23.43
N HIS A 221 -49.15 -4.42 23.41
CA HIS A 221 -49.21 -5.44 22.35
C HIS A 221 -50.57 -5.51 21.64
N ALA A 222 -51.42 -4.49 21.77
CA ALA A 222 -52.74 -4.47 21.17
C ALA A 222 -52.71 -4.76 19.65
N ASN A 223 -51.74 -4.20 18.94
CA ASN A 223 -51.58 -4.35 17.48
C ASN A 223 -50.63 -5.46 17.04
N HIS A 224 -50.05 -6.23 17.97
CA HIS A 224 -49.10 -7.28 17.62
C HIS A 224 -49.77 -8.62 17.32
N ARG A 225 -49.17 -9.41 16.43
CA ARG A 225 -49.57 -10.81 16.22
C ARG A 225 -49.16 -11.64 17.43
N VAL A 226 -50.15 -12.33 18.00
CA VAL A 226 -50.00 -13.11 19.22
C VAL A 226 -50.56 -14.51 18.97
N THR A 227 -49.83 -15.54 19.42
CA THR A 227 -50.23 -16.95 19.34
C THR A 227 -50.34 -17.57 20.73
N THR A 228 -50.93 -18.76 20.80
CA THR A 228 -51.06 -19.48 22.08
C THR A 228 -49.70 -19.99 22.55
N MET A 229 -49.46 -20.04 23.86
CA MET A 229 -48.19 -20.55 24.38
C MET A 229 -47.86 -21.97 23.89
N SER A 230 -48.87 -22.83 23.72
CA SER A 230 -48.70 -24.21 23.25
C SER A 230 -48.17 -24.31 21.82
N THR A 231 -48.61 -23.41 20.92
CA THR A 231 -48.15 -23.39 19.52
C THR A 231 -46.73 -22.84 19.41
N ALA A 232 -46.45 -21.73 20.10
CA ALA A 232 -45.11 -21.17 20.20
C ALA A 232 -44.10 -22.15 20.80
N TYR A 233 -44.49 -22.89 21.85
CA TYR A 233 -43.65 -23.93 22.46
C TYR A 233 -43.25 -25.02 21.46
N LYS A 234 -44.21 -25.58 20.70
CA LYS A 234 -43.91 -26.63 19.71
C LYS A 234 -42.95 -26.11 18.62
N SER A 235 -43.24 -24.94 18.07
CA SER A 235 -42.44 -24.34 17.00
C SER A 235 -41.02 -23.99 17.44
N LEU A 236 -40.86 -23.30 18.59
CA LEU A 236 -39.54 -22.94 19.11
C LEU A 236 -38.72 -24.16 19.52
N LYS A 237 -39.36 -25.19 20.08
CA LYS A 237 -38.68 -26.43 20.45
C LYS A 237 -38.17 -27.19 19.22
N GLU A 238 -38.98 -27.32 18.18
CA GLU A 238 -38.56 -27.97 16.94
C GLU A 238 -37.42 -27.22 16.25
N LYS A 239 -37.53 -25.88 16.15
CA LYS A 239 -36.49 -25.05 15.55
C LYS A 239 -35.16 -25.18 16.32
N LEU A 240 -35.20 -25.08 17.65
CA LEU A 240 -34.02 -25.23 18.49
C LEU A 240 -33.39 -26.62 18.35
N SER A 241 -34.21 -27.68 18.25
CA SER A 241 -33.71 -29.04 18.02
C SER A 241 -32.96 -29.15 16.69
N LYS A 242 -33.52 -28.63 15.58
CA LYS A 242 -32.85 -28.63 14.26
C LYS A 242 -31.54 -27.84 14.27
N ASP A 243 -31.54 -26.66 14.88
CA ASP A 243 -30.35 -25.81 14.98
C ASP A 243 -29.24 -26.49 15.80
N ILE A 244 -29.58 -27.18 16.89
CA ILE A 244 -28.62 -27.95 17.70
C ILE A 244 -28.06 -29.15 16.93
N GLU A 245 -28.91 -29.91 16.22
CA GLU A 245 -28.48 -31.05 15.40
C GLU A 245 -27.51 -30.60 14.31
N TYR A 246 -27.78 -29.46 13.67
CA TYR A 246 -26.88 -28.87 12.69
C TYR A 246 -25.51 -28.54 13.30
N LEU A 247 -25.45 -27.87 14.45
CA LEU A 247 -24.19 -27.54 15.12
C LEU A 247 -23.39 -28.79 15.50
N ILE A 248 -24.06 -29.83 16.01
CA ILE A 248 -23.43 -31.12 16.33
C ILE A 248 -22.86 -31.77 15.05
N SER A 249 -23.60 -31.73 13.94
CA SER A 249 -23.13 -32.30 12.67
C SER A 249 -21.88 -31.62 12.11
N LYS A 250 -21.70 -30.32 12.38
CA LYS A 250 -20.57 -29.53 11.90
C LYS A 250 -19.33 -29.60 12.79
N GLU A 251 -19.46 -30.05 14.04
CA GLU A 251 -18.36 -30.18 15.00
C GLU A 251 -17.17 -30.97 14.41
N GLY A 252 -17.45 -32.07 13.69
CA GLY A 252 -16.43 -32.87 13.03
C GLY A 252 -15.67 -32.14 11.92
N GLN A 253 -16.38 -31.32 11.13
CA GLN A 253 -15.76 -30.51 10.06
C GLN A 253 -14.84 -29.44 10.64
N VAL A 254 -15.28 -28.76 11.71
CA VAL A 254 -14.46 -27.75 12.40
C VAL A 254 -13.19 -28.38 12.98
N LYS A 255 -13.30 -29.54 13.64
CA LYS A 255 -12.15 -30.28 14.15
C LYS A 255 -11.18 -30.70 13.04
N ALA A 256 -11.69 -31.16 11.90
CA ALA A 256 -10.86 -31.53 10.75
C ALA A 256 -10.09 -30.32 10.19
N HIS A 257 -10.75 -29.17 10.06
CA HIS A 257 -10.08 -27.93 9.63
C HIS A 257 -9.03 -27.44 10.64
N ILE A 258 -9.29 -27.54 11.95
CA ILE A 258 -8.28 -27.21 12.97
C ILE A 258 -7.04 -28.09 12.78
N THR A 259 -7.20 -29.41 12.63
CA THR A 259 -6.07 -30.33 12.38
C THR A 259 -5.34 -30.00 11.09
N GLN A 260 -6.05 -29.61 10.02
CA GLN A 260 -5.43 -29.19 8.76
C GLN A 260 -4.61 -27.91 8.93
N LEU A 261 -5.13 -26.93 9.66
CA LEU A 261 -4.41 -25.69 9.96
C LEU A 261 -3.16 -25.98 10.81
N ASP A 262 -3.26 -26.85 11.82
CA ASP A 262 -2.10 -27.25 12.63
C ASP A 262 -1.00 -27.92 11.79
N LEU A 263 -1.37 -28.71 10.78
CA LEU A 263 -0.40 -29.30 9.84
C LEU A 263 0.26 -28.24 8.97
N LEU A 264 -0.50 -27.28 8.44
CA LEU A 264 0.03 -26.18 7.63
C LEU A 264 0.97 -25.27 8.42
N VAL A 265 0.66 -25.01 9.69
CA VAL A 265 1.55 -24.27 10.59
C VAL A 265 2.89 -25.01 10.74
N LYS A 266 2.86 -26.31 11.08
CA LYS A 266 4.08 -27.12 11.21
C LYS A 266 4.90 -27.21 9.93
N GLU A 267 4.23 -27.34 8.79
CA GLU A 267 4.88 -27.37 7.48
C GLU A 267 5.54 -26.03 7.17
N THR A 268 4.87 -24.92 7.45
CA THR A 268 5.41 -23.56 7.26
C THR A 268 6.64 -23.34 8.13
N GLU A 269 6.60 -23.75 9.40
CA GLU A 269 7.74 -23.69 10.32
C GLU A 269 8.93 -24.48 9.77
N SER A 270 8.73 -25.74 9.37
CA SER A 270 9.77 -26.60 8.79
C SER A 270 10.34 -26.03 7.48
N ASN A 271 9.49 -25.50 6.60
CA ASN A 271 9.91 -24.87 5.36
C ASN A 271 10.76 -23.62 5.62
N SER A 272 10.37 -22.80 6.60
CA SER A 272 11.13 -21.62 6.98
C SER A 272 12.52 -21.97 7.51
N GLU A 273 12.63 -23.05 8.29
CA GLU A 273 13.91 -23.49 8.84
C GLU A 273 14.83 -24.03 7.75
N ARG A 274 14.31 -24.84 6.83
CA ARG A 274 15.07 -25.29 5.64
C ARG A 274 15.55 -24.13 4.78
N ALA A 275 14.74 -23.07 4.62
CA ALA A 275 15.12 -21.89 3.87
C ALA A 275 16.27 -21.12 4.56
N LYS A 276 16.22 -20.99 5.90
CA LYS A 276 17.33 -20.41 6.68
C LYS A 276 18.61 -21.23 6.52
N GLU A 277 18.55 -22.54 6.71
CA GLU A 277 19.71 -23.43 6.56
C GLU A 277 20.33 -23.32 5.16
N ALA A 278 19.50 -23.30 4.12
CA ALA A 278 19.97 -23.14 2.75
C ALA A 278 20.67 -21.79 2.53
N SER A 279 20.16 -20.71 3.12
CA SER A 279 20.80 -19.39 3.08
C SER A 279 22.13 -19.38 3.85
N SER A 280 22.15 -19.91 5.07
CA SER A 280 23.37 -20.04 5.88
C SER A 280 24.47 -20.82 5.16
N GLN A 281 24.14 -21.91 4.46
CA GLN A 281 25.11 -22.66 3.67
C GLN A 281 25.75 -21.85 2.53
N ARG A 282 25.08 -20.83 1.99
CA ARG A 282 25.66 -19.95 0.96
C ARG A 282 26.70 -19.02 1.55
N PHE A 283 26.39 -18.42 2.70
CA PHE A 283 27.35 -17.57 3.42
C PHE A 283 28.56 -18.36 3.93
N GLU A 284 28.35 -19.59 4.41
CA GLU A 284 29.46 -20.45 4.85
C GLU A 284 30.47 -20.74 3.73
N LYS A 285 29.98 -20.90 2.50
CA LYS A 285 30.86 -21.05 1.32
C LYS A 285 31.68 -19.79 1.05
N LEU A 286 31.09 -18.60 1.21
CA LEU A 286 31.83 -17.33 1.07
C LEU A 286 32.91 -17.19 2.15
N TYR A 287 32.58 -17.51 3.41
CA TYR A 287 33.55 -17.51 4.50
C TYR A 287 34.73 -18.45 4.21
N HIS A 288 34.46 -19.65 3.71
CA HIS A 288 35.52 -20.60 3.34
C HIS A 288 36.47 -20.03 2.28
N VAL A 289 35.93 -19.42 1.22
CA VAL A 289 36.75 -18.81 0.15
C VAL A 289 37.60 -17.66 0.70
N LEU A 290 37.03 -16.80 1.55
CA LEU A 290 37.76 -15.70 2.16
C LEU A 290 38.89 -16.20 3.07
N GLU A 291 38.63 -17.22 3.89
CA GLU A 291 39.65 -17.79 4.78
C GLU A 291 40.77 -18.48 4.00
N GLU A 292 40.47 -19.14 2.88
CA GLU A 292 41.49 -19.69 1.98
C GLU A 292 42.39 -18.59 1.37
N LYS A 293 41.80 -17.48 0.93
CA LYS A 293 42.55 -16.33 0.36
C LYS A 293 43.46 -15.69 1.40
N LYS A 294 42.95 -15.44 2.60
CA LYS A 294 43.72 -14.95 3.75
C LYS A 294 44.88 -15.89 4.08
N SER A 295 44.61 -17.19 4.16
CA SER A 295 45.64 -18.21 4.43
C SER A 295 46.71 -18.24 3.34
N ALA A 296 46.35 -18.08 2.07
CA ALA A 296 47.30 -18.00 0.97
C ALA A 296 48.20 -16.76 1.07
N ALA A 297 47.64 -15.59 1.39
CA ALA A 297 48.41 -14.35 1.59
C ALA A 297 49.42 -14.49 2.74
N PHE A 298 49.00 -15.05 3.87
CA PHE A 298 49.88 -15.30 5.01
C PHE A 298 51.02 -16.27 4.69
N ARG A 299 50.75 -17.34 3.94
CA ARG A 299 51.80 -18.26 3.47
C ARG A 299 52.82 -17.57 2.58
N ALA A 300 52.40 -16.67 1.70
CA ALA A 300 53.32 -15.93 0.83
C ALA A 300 54.23 -14.98 1.62
N ILE A 301 53.67 -14.25 2.60
CA ILE A 301 54.44 -13.38 3.51
C ILE A 301 55.46 -14.21 4.30
N GLU A 302 55.01 -15.33 4.88
CA GLU A 302 55.87 -16.20 5.68
C GLU A 302 57.03 -16.79 4.86
N ALA A 303 56.75 -17.23 3.62
CA ALA A 303 57.79 -17.72 2.72
C ALA A 303 58.82 -16.64 2.36
N SER A 304 58.35 -15.42 2.04
CA SER A 304 59.24 -14.28 1.75
C SER A 304 60.09 -13.90 2.95
N LYS A 305 59.49 -13.88 4.16
CA LYS A 305 60.21 -13.64 5.41
C LYS A 305 61.33 -14.65 5.60
N ASN A 306 61.03 -15.94 5.46
CA ASN A 306 62.02 -17.01 5.66
C ASN A 306 63.17 -16.91 4.66
N LEU A 307 62.88 -16.65 3.38
CA LEU A 307 63.91 -16.47 2.36
C LEU A 307 64.82 -15.26 2.62
N ARG A 308 64.24 -14.13 3.08
CA ARG A 308 65.01 -12.93 3.42
C ARG A 308 65.87 -13.15 4.66
N LEU A 309 65.34 -13.82 5.68
CA LEU A 309 66.09 -14.19 6.87
C LEU A 309 67.26 -15.11 6.53
N GLU A 310 67.05 -16.12 5.70
CA GLU A 310 68.10 -17.03 5.23
C GLU A 310 69.23 -16.28 4.52
N LYS A 311 68.90 -15.36 3.59
CA LYS A 311 69.90 -14.52 2.91
C LYS A 311 70.71 -13.65 3.87
N LEU A 312 70.04 -13.02 4.84
CA LEU A 312 70.70 -12.18 5.83
C LEU A 312 71.58 -13.00 6.78
N GLN A 313 71.12 -14.19 7.19
CA GLN A 313 71.90 -15.12 8.01
C GLN A 313 73.16 -15.60 7.28
N MET A 314 73.06 -16.03 6.03
CA MET A 314 74.23 -16.40 5.21
C MET A 314 75.21 -15.24 5.05
N GLN A 315 74.71 -14.01 4.87
CA GLN A 315 75.57 -12.82 4.78
C GLN A 315 76.29 -12.53 6.10
N VAL A 316 75.62 -12.75 7.25
CA VAL A 316 76.25 -12.64 8.57
C VAL A 316 77.36 -13.67 8.70
N GLU A 317 77.15 -14.92 8.30
CA GLU A 317 78.17 -15.98 8.31
C GLU A 317 79.36 -15.64 7.41
N GLU A 318 79.12 -15.11 6.20
CA GLU A 318 80.17 -14.65 5.28
C GLU A 318 81.03 -13.55 5.91
N TYR A 319 80.40 -12.54 6.52
CA TYR A 319 81.12 -11.43 7.17
C TYR A 319 81.83 -11.87 8.46
N GLN A 320 81.27 -12.84 9.20
CA GLN A 320 81.97 -13.47 10.31
C GLN A 320 83.23 -14.21 9.82
N GLY A 321 83.15 -14.94 8.70
CA GLY A 321 84.31 -15.57 8.07
C GLY A 321 85.38 -14.56 7.62
N LEU A 322 84.99 -13.37 7.13
CA LEU A 322 85.94 -12.32 6.80
C LEU A 322 86.73 -11.81 8.02
N LEU A 323 86.15 -11.85 9.22
CA LEU A 323 86.84 -11.48 10.47
C LEU A 323 87.91 -12.50 10.90
N GLU A 324 87.86 -13.74 10.39
CA GLU A 324 88.92 -14.73 10.61
C GLU A 324 90.25 -14.33 9.95
N ASN A 325 90.23 -13.35 9.03
CA ASN A 325 91.44 -12.69 8.50
C ASN A 325 92.21 -11.85 9.55
N ASN A 326 91.72 -11.73 10.79
CA ASN A 326 92.48 -11.14 11.89
C ASN A 326 93.87 -11.80 12.08
N GLY A 327 93.99 -13.10 11.80
CA GLY A 327 95.29 -13.79 11.81
C GLY A 327 96.27 -13.25 10.76
N LEU A 328 95.78 -12.79 9.60
CA LEU A 328 96.60 -12.16 8.55
C LEU A 328 97.12 -10.80 9.01
N VAL A 329 96.32 -10.03 9.76
CA VAL A 329 96.75 -8.76 10.37
C VAL A 329 97.86 -9.00 11.39
N GLY A 330 97.69 -9.99 12.28
CA GLY A 330 98.75 -10.38 13.22
C GLY A 330 100.03 -10.86 12.52
N TYR A 331 99.90 -11.70 11.50
CA TYR A 331 101.04 -12.12 10.68
C TYR A 331 101.74 -10.95 9.99
N ALA A 332 100.98 -10.00 9.43
CA ALA A 332 101.52 -8.80 8.82
C ALA A 332 102.30 -7.94 9.83
N GLN A 333 101.78 -7.80 11.04
CA GLN A 333 102.44 -7.07 12.12
C GLN A 333 103.76 -7.73 12.55
N GLU A 334 103.83 -9.07 12.58
CA GLU A 334 105.10 -9.78 12.86
C GLU A 334 106.11 -9.62 11.71
N VAL A 335 105.69 -9.73 10.45
CA VAL A 335 106.57 -9.51 9.29
C VAL A 335 107.16 -8.10 9.27
N LEU A 336 106.42 -7.09 9.74
CA LEU A 336 106.91 -5.71 9.85
C LEU A 336 108.02 -5.51 10.90
N LYS A 337 108.24 -6.47 11.81
CA LYS A 337 109.34 -6.43 12.80
C LYS A 337 110.65 -6.99 12.25
N GLU A 338 110.66 -7.55 11.05
CA GLU A 338 111.86 -8.11 10.43
C GLU A 338 112.90 -7.00 10.18
N THR A 339 114.15 -7.28 10.52
CA THR A 339 115.26 -6.30 10.47
C THR A 339 116.16 -6.50 9.26
N ASP A 340 116.18 -7.70 8.66
CA ASP A 340 116.93 -7.97 7.43
C ASP A 340 116.16 -7.52 6.17
N PRO A 341 116.71 -6.60 5.34
CA PRO A 341 116.01 -6.09 4.16
C PRO A 341 115.69 -7.15 3.11
N SER A 342 116.51 -8.18 2.94
CA SER A 342 116.33 -9.21 1.90
C SER A 342 115.24 -10.20 2.31
N CYS A 343 115.26 -10.65 3.56
CA CYS A 343 114.24 -11.51 4.15
C CYS A 343 112.88 -10.81 4.18
N PHE A 344 112.85 -9.51 4.54
CA PHE A 344 111.63 -8.72 4.53
C PHE A 344 110.99 -8.65 3.13
N VAL A 345 111.77 -8.27 2.11
CA VAL A 345 111.26 -8.11 0.73
C VAL A 345 110.72 -9.43 0.16
N GLN A 346 111.36 -10.56 0.49
CA GLN A 346 110.92 -11.89 0.04
C GLN A 346 109.47 -12.21 0.48
N THR A 347 109.11 -11.87 1.73
CA THR A 347 107.78 -12.17 2.29
C THR A 347 106.79 -11.02 2.06
N ALA A 348 107.24 -9.77 2.07
CA ALA A 348 106.40 -8.57 1.97
C ALA A 348 105.56 -8.52 0.69
N LYS A 349 106.12 -8.93 -0.47
CA LYS A 349 105.38 -8.92 -1.73
C LYS A 349 104.20 -9.91 -1.74
N GLN A 350 104.41 -11.11 -1.19
CA GLN A 350 103.37 -12.13 -1.10
C GLN A 350 102.28 -11.71 -0.09
N LEU A 351 102.69 -11.13 1.03
CA LEU A 351 101.78 -10.58 2.04
C LEU A 351 100.94 -9.42 1.48
N HIS A 352 101.55 -8.50 0.73
CA HIS A 352 100.86 -7.36 0.13
C HIS A 352 99.71 -7.79 -0.79
N VAL A 353 99.93 -8.81 -1.64
CA VAL A 353 98.87 -9.35 -2.51
C VAL A 353 97.73 -9.96 -1.70
N ARG A 354 98.03 -10.67 -0.59
CA ARG A 354 96.99 -11.24 0.29
C ARG A 354 96.18 -10.15 1.00
N ILE A 355 96.85 -9.10 1.49
CA ILE A 355 96.19 -7.95 2.12
C ILE A 355 95.35 -7.18 1.10
N GLN A 356 95.86 -6.95 -0.11
CA GLN A 356 95.13 -6.26 -1.17
C GLN A 356 93.84 -7.00 -1.53
N LYS A 357 93.92 -8.33 -1.69
CA LYS A 357 92.75 -9.18 -1.96
C LYS A 357 91.73 -9.15 -0.82
N ALA A 358 92.18 -9.19 0.43
CA ALA A 358 91.28 -9.06 1.59
C ALA A 358 90.65 -7.66 1.68
N THR A 359 91.42 -6.61 1.34
CA THR A 359 90.95 -5.21 1.37
C THR A 359 89.91 -4.94 0.28
N GLU A 360 90.02 -5.59 -0.89
CA GLU A 360 89.02 -5.50 -1.95
C GLU A 360 87.66 -6.05 -1.52
N SER A 361 87.63 -7.15 -0.77
CA SER A 361 86.39 -7.72 -0.19
C SER A 361 85.71 -6.81 0.84
N LEU A 362 86.41 -5.83 1.41
CA LEU A 362 85.88 -4.89 2.40
C LEU A 362 85.31 -3.59 1.79
N LYS A 363 85.39 -3.41 0.46
CA LYS A 363 85.01 -2.15 -0.19
C LYS A 363 83.50 -1.93 -0.35
N SER A 364 82.66 -2.94 -0.13
CA SER A 364 81.21 -2.82 -0.29
C SER A 364 80.45 -3.68 0.71
N PHE A 365 79.78 -3.02 1.66
CA PHE A 365 78.82 -3.63 2.58
C PHE A 365 77.42 -3.14 2.23
N ARG A 366 76.59 -4.03 1.69
CA ARG A 366 75.17 -3.75 1.42
C ARG A 366 74.34 -4.94 1.87
N PRO A 367 73.20 -4.75 2.55
CA PRO A 367 72.33 -5.86 2.93
C PRO A 367 71.90 -6.70 1.73
N ALA A 368 71.91 -8.04 1.89
CA ALA A 368 71.53 -8.99 0.85
C ALA A 368 70.01 -9.07 0.61
N ALA A 369 69.21 -8.47 1.51
CA ALA A 369 67.77 -8.37 1.42
C ALA A 369 67.24 -7.13 2.14
N GLU A 370 66.08 -6.65 1.71
CA GLU A 370 65.33 -5.58 2.36
C GLU A 370 64.43 -6.11 3.48
N THR A 371 64.12 -5.28 4.46
CA THR A 371 63.30 -5.65 5.63
C THR A 371 61.81 -5.32 5.47
N THR A 372 61.44 -4.55 4.45
CA THR A 372 60.10 -4.00 4.24
C THR A 372 59.18 -4.98 3.53
N PHE A 373 57.94 -5.13 3.99
CA PHE A 373 56.90 -5.95 3.33
C PHE A 373 55.86 -5.11 2.60
N GLU A 374 56.21 -3.87 2.23
CA GLU A 374 55.31 -2.92 1.58
C GLU A 374 54.74 -3.43 0.24
N ASP A 375 55.42 -4.38 -0.39
CA ASP A 375 54.96 -5.05 -1.61
C ASP A 375 53.74 -5.97 -1.39
N PHE A 376 53.43 -6.34 -0.13
CA PHE A 376 52.31 -7.21 0.22
C PHE A 376 51.08 -6.39 0.60
N VAL A 377 50.39 -5.86 -0.41
CA VAL A 377 49.13 -5.13 -0.24
C VAL A 377 47.94 -6.00 -0.64
N VAL A 378 46.94 -6.10 0.24
CA VAL A 378 45.64 -6.70 -0.06
C VAL A 378 44.62 -5.58 -0.16
N ASP A 379 44.14 -5.32 -1.36
CA ASP A 379 43.03 -4.39 -1.62
C ASP A 379 41.71 -5.16 -1.57
N THR A 380 40.83 -4.77 -0.63
CA THR A 380 39.49 -5.37 -0.43
C THR A 380 38.36 -4.50 -0.94
N ALA A 381 38.63 -3.27 -1.41
CA ALA A 381 37.59 -2.27 -1.66
C ALA A 381 36.54 -2.73 -2.69
N LYS A 382 36.98 -3.38 -3.78
CA LYS A 382 36.05 -3.93 -4.79
C LYS A 382 35.22 -5.09 -4.27
N GLN A 383 35.80 -5.92 -3.41
CA GLN A 383 35.11 -7.07 -2.83
C GLN A 383 34.09 -6.62 -1.79
N GLU A 384 34.40 -5.57 -1.04
CA GLU A 384 33.46 -4.92 -0.13
C GLU A 384 32.28 -4.33 -0.91
N GLU A 385 32.51 -3.59 -2.00
CA GLU A 385 31.43 -3.07 -2.87
C GLU A 385 30.53 -4.19 -3.42
N ILE A 386 31.14 -5.28 -3.92
CA ILE A 386 30.38 -6.45 -4.43
C ILE A 386 29.62 -7.18 -3.32
N LEU A 387 30.14 -7.21 -2.09
CA LEU A 387 29.48 -7.82 -0.94
C LEU A 387 28.37 -6.92 -0.38
N ASP A 388 28.51 -5.59 -0.48
CA ASP A 388 27.47 -4.62 -0.12
C ASP A 388 26.28 -4.68 -1.08
N ASP A 389 26.53 -4.97 -2.37
CA ASP A 389 25.48 -5.25 -3.36
C ASP A 389 24.76 -6.60 -3.16
N LEU A 390 25.17 -7.40 -2.17
CA LEU A 390 24.57 -8.70 -1.90
C LEU A 390 23.17 -8.53 -1.28
N THR A 391 22.17 -8.77 -2.12
CA THR A 391 20.76 -8.53 -1.82
C THR A 391 20.04 -9.82 -1.45
N PHE A 392 19.32 -9.80 -0.32
CA PHE A 392 18.47 -10.91 0.11
C PHE A 392 17.16 -10.88 -0.69
N HIS A 393 17.19 -11.50 -1.86
CA HIS A 393 15.97 -11.81 -2.59
C HIS A 393 15.33 -13.04 -1.95
N SER A 394 14.15 -12.87 -1.35
CA SER A 394 13.21 -13.99 -1.32
C SER A 394 13.09 -14.53 -2.75
N ASN A 395 12.90 -15.83 -2.96
CA ASN A 395 12.43 -16.39 -4.26
C ASN A 395 11.03 -15.84 -4.68
N GLY A 396 10.66 -14.64 -4.24
CA GLY A 396 9.62 -13.82 -4.81
C GLY A 396 10.01 -13.39 -6.21
N ILE A 397 9.01 -13.40 -7.07
CA ILE A 397 9.04 -12.82 -8.40
C ILE A 397 9.55 -11.37 -8.27
N GLU A 398 10.58 -10.98 -9.02
CA GLU A 398 11.00 -9.57 -9.05
C GLU A 398 9.84 -8.69 -9.50
N ILE A 399 9.84 -7.45 -9.00
CA ILE A 399 8.74 -6.52 -9.20
C ILE A 399 8.70 -6.12 -10.69
N PRO A 400 7.60 -6.39 -11.43
CA PRO A 400 7.47 -5.89 -12.79
C PRO A 400 7.42 -4.36 -12.78
N GLU A 401 8.14 -3.71 -13.70
CA GLU A 401 8.19 -2.26 -13.79
C GLU A 401 7.40 -1.76 -14.99
N ILE A 402 6.48 -0.81 -14.77
CA ILE A 402 5.74 -0.15 -15.85
C ILE A 402 6.73 0.69 -16.66
N ASN A 403 6.84 0.38 -17.95
CA ASN A 403 7.66 1.14 -18.90
C ASN A 403 6.83 2.34 -19.38
N GLU A 404 7.21 3.55 -18.97
CA GLU A 404 6.52 4.79 -19.31
C GLU A 404 6.67 5.17 -20.79
N GLU A 405 7.72 4.74 -21.48
CA GLU A 405 7.95 5.05 -22.90
C GLU A 405 7.06 4.20 -23.82
N GLU A 406 6.87 2.93 -23.46
CA GLU A 406 6.00 1.98 -24.17
C GLU A 406 4.53 2.07 -23.72
N SER A 407 4.25 2.73 -22.60
CA SER A 407 2.89 2.99 -22.12
C SER A 407 2.32 4.25 -22.76
N ARG A 408 1.08 4.18 -23.24
CA ARG A 408 0.43 5.27 -23.99
C ARG A 408 -1.00 5.50 -23.50
N MET A 409 -1.39 6.77 -23.37
CA MET A 409 -2.71 7.17 -22.86
C MET A 409 -3.40 8.10 -23.86
N TYR A 410 -4.29 7.52 -24.66
CA TYR A 410 -5.10 8.23 -25.64
C TYR A 410 -6.59 7.91 -25.41
N ASN A 411 -7.34 7.52 -26.44
CA ASN A 411 -8.71 6.99 -26.27
C ASN A 411 -8.74 5.66 -25.49
N LYS A 412 -7.65 4.90 -25.60
CA LYS A 412 -7.40 3.69 -24.84
C LYS A 412 -6.05 3.85 -24.14
N ALA A 413 -5.92 3.24 -22.98
CA ALA A 413 -4.66 3.18 -22.26
C ALA A 413 -3.95 1.86 -22.56
N LEU A 414 -2.83 1.91 -23.27
CA LEU A 414 -1.92 0.79 -23.37
C LEU A 414 -0.91 0.92 -22.23
N ILE A 415 -0.98 0.02 -21.25
CA ILE A 415 0.00 -0.05 -20.16
C ILE A 415 0.90 -1.25 -20.43
N SER A 416 2.20 -0.99 -20.53
CA SER A 416 3.23 -1.97 -20.83
C SER A 416 4.23 -2.03 -19.67
N TRP A 417 4.68 -3.23 -19.31
CA TRP A 417 5.67 -3.42 -18.25
C TRP A 417 6.74 -4.41 -18.67
N GLU A 418 7.93 -4.19 -18.11
CA GLU A 418 9.13 -4.96 -18.41
C GLU A 418 9.74 -5.53 -17.13
N TRP A 419 10.68 -6.44 -17.34
CA TRP A 419 11.38 -7.15 -16.28
C TRP A 419 12.85 -6.75 -16.32
N PRO A 420 13.41 -6.15 -15.26
CA PRO A 420 14.80 -5.69 -15.25
C PRO A 420 15.81 -6.86 -15.18
N GLY A 421 15.40 -8.05 -14.72
CA GLY A 421 16.28 -9.22 -14.53
C GLY A 421 16.25 -10.29 -15.64
N LYS A 422 17.19 -11.25 -15.53
CA LYS A 422 17.36 -12.42 -16.45
C LYS A 422 16.62 -13.69 -15.98
N THR A 423 15.88 -13.64 -14.88
CA THR A 423 15.24 -14.80 -14.24
C THR A 423 13.77 -14.93 -14.64
N ASP A 424 13.23 -16.16 -14.52
CA ASP A 424 11.92 -16.59 -15.05
C ASP A 424 10.78 -15.56 -14.89
N SER A 425 10.10 -15.26 -16.00
CA SER A 425 8.92 -14.40 -16.06
C SER A 425 7.75 -14.95 -15.24
N ALA A 426 6.94 -14.06 -14.67
CA ALA A 426 5.65 -14.41 -14.07
C ALA A 426 4.69 -15.02 -15.12
N ASP A 427 3.88 -15.98 -14.69
CA ASP A 427 2.87 -16.65 -15.51
C ASP A 427 1.64 -15.74 -15.72
N ILE A 428 1.31 -14.97 -14.68
CA ILE A 428 0.13 -14.11 -14.61
C ILE A 428 0.54 -12.77 -14.02
N TYR A 429 -0.04 -11.68 -14.50
CA TYR A 429 0.10 -10.35 -13.95
C TYR A 429 -1.25 -9.84 -13.47
N VAL A 430 -1.22 -9.02 -12.44
CA VAL A 430 -2.39 -8.28 -11.97
C VAL A 430 -2.06 -6.80 -12.11
N LEU A 431 -2.82 -6.11 -12.95
CA LEU A 431 -2.77 -4.66 -13.14
C LEU A 431 -3.92 -4.03 -12.36
N GLU A 432 -3.58 -3.09 -11.50
CA GLU A 432 -4.54 -2.27 -10.77
C GLU A 432 -4.49 -0.82 -11.24
N TYR A 433 -5.66 -0.19 -11.33
CA TYR A 433 -5.76 1.24 -11.64
C TYR A 433 -6.95 1.91 -10.95
N HIS A 434 -6.84 3.22 -10.72
CA HIS A 434 -7.96 4.03 -10.25
C HIS A 434 -7.85 5.47 -10.76
N LYS A 435 -9.00 6.15 -10.81
CA LYS A 435 -9.08 7.59 -11.11
C LYS A 435 -8.63 8.40 -9.90
N LEU A 436 -7.79 9.42 -10.13
CA LEU A 436 -7.36 10.36 -9.10
C LEU A 436 -8.39 11.49 -8.95
N ASN A 437 -9.23 11.41 -7.92
CA ASN A 437 -10.14 12.49 -7.53
C ASN A 437 -9.43 13.41 -6.53
N ARG A 438 -9.52 14.73 -6.73
CA ARG A 438 -8.90 15.73 -5.83
C ARG A 438 -9.54 15.82 -4.44
N GLU A 439 -10.69 15.19 -4.21
CA GLU A 439 -11.55 15.43 -3.05
C GLU A 439 -11.92 14.17 -2.23
N GLU A 440 -11.52 12.97 -2.63
CA GLU A 440 -11.86 11.71 -1.93
C GLU A 440 -10.63 10.84 -1.65
N GLU A 441 -10.32 10.61 -0.37
CA GLU A 441 -9.15 9.82 0.10
C GLU A 441 -9.34 8.28 -0.03
N SER A 442 -10.47 7.80 -0.55
CA SER A 442 -10.77 6.36 -0.65
C SER A 442 -11.17 5.94 -2.06
N ALA A 443 -10.23 6.03 -3.00
CA ALA A 443 -10.41 5.48 -4.33
C ALA A 443 -10.29 3.94 -4.30
N THR A 444 -11.29 3.25 -4.84
CA THR A 444 -11.27 1.79 -4.98
C THR A 444 -10.44 1.42 -6.21
N TRP A 445 -9.43 0.57 -6.04
CA TRP A 445 -8.62 0.05 -7.15
C TRP A 445 -9.44 -0.93 -7.99
N GLN A 446 -9.40 -0.75 -9.31
CA GLN A 446 -9.95 -1.71 -10.27
C GLN A 446 -8.85 -2.70 -10.65
N GLU A 447 -9.12 -4.00 -10.51
CA GLU A 447 -8.16 -5.07 -10.71
C GLU A 447 -8.41 -5.81 -12.02
N ILE A 448 -7.36 -6.07 -12.80
CA ILE A 448 -7.41 -6.81 -14.05
C ILE A 448 -6.27 -7.85 -14.08
N GLU A 449 -6.63 -9.10 -14.30
CA GLU A 449 -5.69 -10.20 -14.54
C GLU A 449 -5.25 -10.25 -16.01
N VAL A 450 -3.95 -10.42 -16.25
CA VAL A 450 -3.31 -10.29 -17.56
C VAL A 450 -2.22 -11.35 -17.73
N CYS A 451 -2.27 -12.14 -18.81
CA CYS A 451 -1.25 -13.16 -19.11
C CYS A 451 -0.14 -12.67 -20.08
N SER A 452 -0.19 -11.40 -20.48
CA SER A 452 0.76 -10.71 -21.35
C SER A 452 1.56 -9.65 -20.58
N LYS A 453 2.59 -9.08 -21.21
CA LYS A 453 3.41 -7.98 -20.64
C LYS A 453 2.81 -6.58 -20.87
N SER A 454 1.62 -6.53 -21.42
CA SER A 454 0.89 -5.30 -21.66
C SER A 454 -0.61 -5.54 -21.64
N LYS A 455 -1.37 -4.48 -21.37
CA LYS A 455 -2.83 -4.50 -21.39
C LYS A 455 -3.38 -3.20 -21.95
N VAL A 456 -4.43 -3.32 -22.77
CA VAL A 456 -5.23 -2.19 -23.23
C VAL A 456 -6.46 -2.05 -22.34
N ILE A 457 -6.64 -0.86 -21.76
CA ILE A 457 -7.80 -0.46 -20.97
C ILE A 457 -8.62 0.53 -21.80
N SER A 458 -9.93 0.30 -21.85
CA SER A 458 -10.90 1.16 -22.54
C SER A 458 -11.81 1.83 -21.50
N ASP A 459 -12.68 2.75 -21.95
CA ASP A 459 -13.72 3.39 -21.11
C ASP A 459 -13.17 4.25 -19.96
N LEU A 460 -12.02 4.91 -20.19
CA LEU A 460 -11.49 5.93 -19.29
C LEU A 460 -12.17 7.27 -19.53
N ASP A 461 -12.31 8.07 -18.47
CA ASP A 461 -12.85 9.41 -18.57
C ASP A 461 -11.86 10.36 -19.26
N ASP A 462 -12.40 11.25 -20.10
CA ASP A 462 -11.62 12.32 -20.73
C ASP A 462 -11.03 13.29 -19.67
N ASP A 463 -9.91 13.92 -20.01
CA ASP A 463 -9.20 14.92 -19.20
C ASP A 463 -8.99 14.54 -17.71
N SER A 464 -8.71 13.27 -17.46
CA SER A 464 -8.64 12.67 -16.12
C SER A 464 -7.29 12.01 -15.87
N SER A 465 -6.82 12.05 -14.62
CA SER A 465 -5.58 11.38 -14.20
C SER A 465 -5.89 10.03 -13.57
N TYR A 466 -5.11 9.02 -13.94
CA TYR A 466 -5.22 7.65 -13.45
C TYR A 466 -3.87 7.19 -12.90
N ALA A 467 -3.89 6.51 -11.76
CA ALA A 467 -2.73 5.83 -11.20
C ALA A 467 -2.78 4.35 -11.58
N PHE A 468 -1.64 3.79 -11.98
CA PHE A 468 -1.47 2.40 -12.39
C PHE A 468 -0.37 1.73 -11.58
N ARG A 469 -0.59 0.46 -11.21
CA ARG A 469 0.44 -0.41 -10.61
C ARG A 469 0.24 -1.86 -11.01
N VAL A 470 1.33 -2.62 -11.10
CA VAL A 470 1.31 -4.01 -11.55
C VAL A 470 2.08 -4.92 -10.60
N ARG A 471 1.67 -6.18 -10.48
CA ARG A 471 2.42 -7.24 -9.79
C ARG A 471 2.36 -8.55 -10.59
N GLY A 472 3.36 -9.42 -10.40
CA GLY A 472 3.45 -10.72 -11.05
C GLY A 472 3.15 -11.90 -10.13
N TYR A 473 2.63 -12.97 -10.70
CA TYR A 473 2.31 -14.25 -10.07
C TYR A 473 2.97 -15.43 -10.81
N LYS A 474 3.49 -16.39 -10.05
CA LYS A 474 4.09 -17.62 -10.56
C LYS A 474 3.71 -18.73 -9.59
N GLY A 475 2.71 -19.53 -9.98
CA GLY A 475 2.01 -20.44 -9.06
C GLY A 475 1.35 -19.68 -7.90
N SER A 476 1.73 -19.99 -6.66
CA SER A 476 1.22 -19.36 -5.43
C SER A 476 2.06 -18.19 -4.91
N ILE A 477 3.16 -17.86 -5.58
CA ILE A 477 4.08 -16.78 -5.20
C ILE A 477 3.65 -15.51 -5.95
N CYS A 478 3.68 -14.36 -5.27
CA CYS A 478 3.41 -13.05 -5.87
C CYS A 478 4.53 -12.04 -5.57
N SER A 479 4.80 -11.15 -6.51
CA SER A 479 5.70 -10.02 -6.29
C SER A 479 5.01 -8.93 -5.45
N PRO A 480 5.78 -8.05 -4.79
CA PRO A 480 5.27 -6.75 -4.37
C PRO A 480 4.72 -5.94 -5.57
N TRP A 481 3.96 -4.89 -5.27
CA TRP A 481 3.46 -3.95 -6.26
C TRP A 481 4.59 -3.10 -6.84
N SER A 482 4.49 -2.80 -8.15
CA SER A 482 5.33 -1.82 -8.83
C SER A 482 5.16 -0.42 -8.24
N ARG A 483 6.11 0.47 -8.57
CA ARG A 483 5.89 1.91 -8.39
C ARG A 483 4.60 2.33 -9.09
N GLU A 484 3.88 3.26 -8.48
CA GLU A 484 2.68 3.83 -9.07
C GLU A 484 3.08 4.80 -10.19
N VAL A 485 2.53 4.58 -11.38
CA VAL A 485 2.72 5.46 -12.54
C VAL A 485 1.42 6.21 -12.76
N ILE A 486 1.52 7.54 -12.79
CA ILE A 486 0.36 8.42 -13.01
C ILE A 486 0.39 8.87 -14.46
N LEU A 487 -0.66 8.53 -15.19
CA LEU A 487 -0.85 9.00 -16.55
C LEU A 487 -2.17 9.74 -16.68
N ARG A 488 -2.27 10.63 -17.67
CA ARG A 488 -3.44 11.47 -17.89
C ARG A 488 -4.03 11.21 -19.26
N THR A 489 -5.35 11.09 -19.35
CA THR A 489 -6.05 11.00 -20.63
C THR A 489 -5.99 12.35 -21.36
N PRO A 490 -6.09 12.37 -22.70
CA PRO A 490 -6.07 13.61 -23.45
C PRO A 490 -7.19 14.58 -23.00
N PRO A 491 -7.01 15.89 -23.21
CA PRO A 491 -8.01 16.90 -22.85
C PRO A 491 -9.29 16.83 -23.69
N ALA A 492 -9.33 15.98 -24.73
CA ALA A 492 -10.45 15.77 -25.63
C ALA A 492 -10.30 14.42 -26.36
N PRO A 493 -11.38 13.86 -26.91
CA PRO A 493 -11.31 12.62 -27.70
C PRO A 493 -10.33 12.71 -28.87
N VAL A 494 -9.59 11.63 -29.12
CA VAL A 494 -8.63 11.58 -30.22
C VAL A 494 -9.35 11.55 -31.57
N PHE A 495 -9.01 12.53 -32.40
CA PHE A 495 -9.51 12.71 -33.75
C PHE A 495 -8.62 11.98 -34.75
N SER A 496 -9.24 11.14 -35.58
CA SER A 496 -8.53 10.32 -36.55
C SER A 496 -8.55 10.94 -37.94
N PHE A 497 -7.39 11.00 -38.60
CA PHE A 497 -7.24 11.45 -39.99
C PHE A 497 -5.96 10.88 -40.60
N LEU A 498 -5.84 10.94 -41.93
CA LEU A 498 -4.61 10.68 -42.66
C LEU A 498 -4.17 11.95 -43.41
N PHE A 499 -2.92 12.03 -43.84
CA PHE A 499 -2.48 13.13 -44.69
C PHE A 499 -3.20 13.09 -46.04
N ASP A 500 -3.75 14.22 -46.49
CA ASP A 500 -4.47 14.33 -47.76
C ASP A 500 -3.51 14.22 -48.95
N ASP A 501 -3.79 13.29 -49.87
CA ASP A 501 -2.99 13.06 -51.09
C ASP A 501 -3.44 13.91 -52.29
N LYS A 502 -4.48 14.73 -52.11
CA LYS A 502 -5.06 15.64 -53.11
C LYS A 502 -4.90 17.10 -52.72
N CYS A 503 -5.04 17.43 -51.44
CA CYS A 503 -5.00 18.81 -50.95
C CYS A 503 -3.66 19.13 -50.29
N GLY A 504 -2.86 19.99 -50.95
CA GLY A 504 -1.53 20.40 -50.47
C GLY A 504 -0.39 19.43 -50.78
N TYR A 505 -0.69 18.17 -51.07
CA TYR A 505 0.33 17.22 -51.50
C TYR A 505 0.88 17.56 -52.90
N ASN A 506 2.22 17.65 -52.99
CA ASN A 506 2.95 17.76 -54.24
C ASN A 506 4.04 16.68 -54.27
N SER A 507 3.92 15.70 -55.17
CA SER A 507 4.84 14.55 -55.26
C SER A 507 6.29 14.91 -55.63
N GLU A 508 6.53 16.11 -56.15
CA GLU A 508 7.89 16.61 -56.41
C GLU A 508 8.58 17.13 -55.15
N ARG A 509 7.80 17.59 -54.16
CA ARG A 509 8.29 18.30 -52.97
C ARG A 509 8.05 17.55 -51.66
N LEU A 510 7.00 16.74 -51.59
CA LEU A 510 6.63 15.93 -50.43
C LEU A 510 6.65 14.45 -50.81
N LEU A 511 7.22 13.62 -49.94
CA LEU A 511 7.10 12.17 -49.96
C LEU A 511 6.06 11.77 -48.94
N LEU A 512 4.95 11.24 -49.43
CA LEU A 512 3.92 10.66 -48.59
C LEU A 512 4.10 9.14 -48.58
N ASN A 513 4.13 8.52 -47.39
CA ASN A 513 4.23 7.07 -47.33
C ASN A 513 2.96 6.40 -47.90
N PRO A 514 3.01 5.13 -48.34
CA PRO A 514 1.85 4.45 -48.94
C PRO A 514 0.63 4.40 -48.03
N ARG A 515 0.83 4.42 -46.71
CA ARG A 515 -0.23 4.40 -45.69
C ARG A 515 -0.79 5.79 -45.36
N ARG A 516 -0.25 6.87 -45.95
CA ARG A 516 -0.60 8.27 -45.71
C ARG A 516 -0.50 8.71 -44.23
N THR A 517 0.34 8.04 -43.44
CA THR A 517 0.58 8.30 -42.01
C THR A 517 1.86 9.10 -41.75
N SER A 518 2.74 9.25 -42.73
CA SER A 518 3.95 10.04 -42.62
C SER A 518 4.23 10.84 -43.88
N VAL A 519 4.71 12.07 -43.70
CA VAL A 519 5.09 12.97 -44.78
C VAL A 519 6.48 13.54 -44.52
N GLU A 520 7.31 13.54 -45.57
CA GLU A 520 8.67 14.06 -45.54
C GLU A 520 8.86 15.09 -46.67
N SER A 521 9.50 16.22 -46.37
CA SER A 521 9.89 17.20 -47.38
C SER A 521 11.14 16.73 -48.11
N ARG A 522 11.06 16.61 -49.43
CA ARG A 522 12.25 16.42 -50.26
C ARG A 522 13.01 17.73 -50.31
N ALA A 523 14.29 17.70 -49.97
CA ALA A 523 15.20 18.75 -50.39
C ALA A 523 15.26 18.77 -51.92
N GLY A 524 14.39 19.56 -52.55
CA GLY A 524 14.34 19.66 -54.00
C GLY A 524 15.63 20.22 -54.57
N PHE A 525 16.00 19.77 -55.78
CA PHE A 525 17.04 20.37 -56.61
C PHE A 525 16.96 21.92 -56.69
N PRO A 526 15.78 22.58 -56.64
CA PRO A 526 15.67 24.05 -56.55
C PRO A 526 16.20 24.69 -55.26
N LEU A 527 16.17 23.99 -54.12
CA LEU A 527 16.74 24.46 -52.85
C LEU A 527 18.28 24.42 -52.89
N LEU A 528 18.83 23.41 -53.58
CA LEU A 528 20.27 23.30 -53.87
C LEU A 528 20.73 24.33 -54.92
N LEU A 529 19.95 24.56 -55.99
CA LEU A 529 20.25 25.57 -57.03
C LEU A 529 20.00 27.02 -56.57
N GLY A 530 19.08 27.24 -55.62
CA GLY A 530 18.82 28.56 -55.02
C GLY A 530 19.96 29.06 -54.14
N SER A 531 20.78 28.15 -53.60
CA SER A 531 21.98 28.50 -52.83
C SER A 531 23.06 29.19 -53.68
N GLU A 532 23.07 28.96 -55.00
CA GLU A 532 23.98 29.61 -55.95
C GLU A 532 23.53 31.04 -56.34
N ARG A 533 22.28 31.42 -56.07
CA ARG A 533 21.72 32.77 -56.39
C ARG A 533 21.37 33.61 -55.17
N MET A 534 22.07 33.42 -54.04
CA MET A 534 21.89 34.20 -52.80
C MET A 534 22.40 35.66 -52.88
N GLN A 535 22.13 36.36 -53.99
CA GLN A 535 22.28 37.82 -54.10
C GLN A 535 20.96 38.54 -54.42
N VAL A 536 19.86 37.83 -54.65
CA VAL A 536 18.53 38.44 -54.80
C VAL A 536 17.54 37.64 -53.97
N GLY A 537 16.91 38.28 -52.98
CA GLY A 537 16.10 37.66 -51.93
C GLY A 537 15.11 36.60 -52.42
N CYS A 538 15.48 35.33 -52.26
CA CYS A 538 14.63 34.18 -52.56
C CYS A 538 13.93 33.75 -51.28
N PHE A 539 12.60 33.85 -51.24
CA PHE A 539 11.78 33.32 -50.15
C PHE A 539 11.80 31.78 -50.22
N THR A 540 12.29 31.11 -49.16
CA THR A 540 12.18 29.65 -49.04
C THR A 540 10.72 29.26 -48.89
N THR A 541 10.15 28.59 -49.90
CA THR A 541 8.73 28.18 -49.89
C THR A 541 8.53 27.00 -48.95
N LEU A 542 7.61 27.13 -47.99
CA LEU A 542 7.14 26.02 -47.15
C LEU A 542 6.21 25.11 -47.97
N ASP A 543 6.36 23.79 -47.81
CA ASP A 543 5.47 22.82 -48.43
C ASP A 543 4.35 22.46 -47.46
N TYR A 544 3.11 22.84 -47.79
CA TYR A 544 1.94 22.68 -46.92
C TYR A 544 1.17 21.41 -47.25
N ILE A 545 0.74 20.67 -46.23
CA ILE A 545 -0.14 19.51 -46.34
C ILE A 545 -1.15 19.52 -45.19
N ILE A 546 -2.36 19.03 -45.45
CA ILE A 546 -3.44 18.98 -44.45
C ILE A 546 -3.88 17.54 -44.18
N GLY A 547 -4.69 17.36 -43.14
CA GLY A 547 -5.44 16.13 -42.94
C GLY A 547 -6.60 16.00 -43.94
N ASP A 548 -6.95 14.77 -44.29
CA ASP A 548 -8.05 14.46 -45.23
C ASP A 548 -9.46 14.60 -44.63
N THR A 549 -9.52 14.70 -43.31
CA THR A 549 -10.77 14.78 -42.54
C THR A 549 -10.83 16.09 -41.78
N GLY A 550 -11.96 16.78 -41.89
CA GLY A 550 -12.19 18.09 -41.27
C GLY A 550 -13.08 18.03 -40.03
N ILE A 551 -12.94 19.02 -39.16
CA ILE A 551 -13.62 19.18 -37.87
C ILE A 551 -14.57 20.37 -37.96
N ALA A 552 -15.88 20.14 -37.77
CA ALA A 552 -16.90 21.19 -37.84
C ALA A 552 -17.33 21.73 -36.47
N LYS A 553 -17.29 20.90 -35.42
CA LYS A 553 -17.77 21.25 -34.06
C LYS A 553 -17.15 20.34 -33.00
N GLY A 554 -17.24 20.75 -31.74
CA GLY A 554 -16.73 19.99 -30.60
C GLY A 554 -15.25 20.21 -30.34
N LYS A 555 -14.75 19.47 -29.34
CA LYS A 555 -13.37 19.48 -28.90
C LYS A 555 -12.68 18.18 -29.31
N HIS A 556 -11.50 18.30 -29.91
CA HIS A 556 -10.77 17.17 -30.52
C HIS A 556 -9.28 17.25 -30.22
N PHE A 557 -8.61 16.11 -30.11
CA PHE A 557 -7.16 16.03 -29.88
C PHE A 557 -6.48 15.13 -30.92
N TRP A 558 -5.26 15.44 -31.35
CA TRP A 558 -4.45 14.50 -32.14
C TRP A 558 -2.97 14.67 -31.82
N ALA A 559 -2.20 13.61 -31.99
CA ALA A 559 -0.77 13.57 -31.68
C ALA A 559 0.08 13.10 -32.85
N PHE A 560 1.32 13.59 -32.92
CA PHE A 560 2.28 13.30 -33.97
C PHE A 560 3.73 13.49 -33.48
N HIS A 561 4.66 12.89 -34.20
CA HIS A 561 6.10 12.99 -33.98
C HIS A 561 6.74 13.80 -35.09
N VAL A 562 7.75 14.58 -34.74
CA VAL A 562 8.62 15.26 -35.69
C VAL A 562 10.01 14.65 -35.58
N GLU A 563 10.55 14.20 -36.70
CA GLU A 563 11.83 13.52 -36.71
C GLU A 563 12.96 14.43 -36.22
N ALA A 564 13.90 13.89 -35.44
CA ALA A 564 14.93 14.68 -34.76
C ALA A 564 15.88 15.42 -35.70
N TYR A 565 16.02 14.95 -36.95
CA TYR A 565 16.81 15.60 -38.01
C TYR A 565 16.05 16.70 -38.75
N SER A 566 14.76 16.90 -38.45
CA SER A 566 13.94 17.90 -39.14
C SER A 566 14.47 19.31 -38.90
N TYR A 567 14.75 20.02 -39.99
CA TYR A 567 15.24 21.39 -39.93
C TYR A 567 14.16 22.34 -39.40
N LEU A 568 13.01 22.40 -40.06
CA LEU A 568 11.88 23.23 -39.64
C LEU A 568 10.53 22.62 -40.07
N VAL A 569 9.60 22.56 -39.13
CA VAL A 569 8.20 22.16 -39.33
C VAL A 569 7.30 23.20 -38.67
N LYS A 570 6.22 23.61 -39.34
CA LYS A 570 5.13 24.37 -38.73
C LYS A 570 3.89 23.50 -38.62
N VAL A 571 3.23 23.53 -37.47
CA VAL A 571 2.07 22.65 -37.17
C VAL A 571 0.93 23.44 -36.56
N GLY A 572 -0.30 23.06 -36.86
CA GLY A 572 -1.47 23.76 -36.33
C GLY A 572 -2.76 23.40 -37.07
N VAL A 573 -3.63 24.40 -37.25
CA VAL A 573 -4.96 24.22 -37.86
C VAL A 573 -5.25 25.28 -38.92
N VAL A 574 -6.15 24.94 -39.85
CA VAL A 574 -6.60 25.83 -40.94
C VAL A 574 -8.10 25.71 -41.17
N SER A 575 -8.78 26.83 -41.46
CA SER A 575 -10.18 26.83 -41.89
C SER A 575 -10.28 26.63 -43.40
N SER A 576 -11.23 25.81 -43.85
CA SER A 576 -11.64 25.63 -45.26
C SER A 576 -11.84 26.94 -46.01
N ASN A 577 -12.37 27.97 -45.36
CA ASN A 577 -12.57 29.31 -45.93
C ASN A 577 -11.25 30.01 -46.28
N ARG A 578 -10.14 29.61 -45.64
CA ARG A 578 -8.80 30.17 -45.83
C ARG A 578 -7.90 29.29 -46.72
N ILE A 579 -8.21 27.99 -46.85
CA ILE A 579 -7.47 27.04 -47.71
C ILE A 579 -7.49 27.46 -49.19
N GLN A 580 -8.63 27.94 -49.70
CA GLN A 580 -8.77 28.33 -51.12
C GLN A 580 -7.85 29.49 -51.54
N LYS A 581 -7.52 30.40 -50.61
CA LYS A 581 -6.62 31.55 -50.85
C LYS A 581 -5.14 31.16 -50.92
N LEU A 582 -4.76 29.99 -50.41
CA LEU A 582 -3.38 29.52 -50.31
C LEU A 582 -2.89 28.88 -51.62
N PHE A 583 -3.63 27.91 -52.15
CA PHE A 583 -3.20 27.13 -53.32
C PHE A 583 -3.33 27.87 -54.66
N HIS A 584 -4.03 29.02 -54.69
CA HIS A 584 -4.09 29.89 -55.86
C HIS A 584 -2.93 30.90 -55.93
N ASN A 585 -2.34 31.31 -54.79
CA ASN A 585 -1.31 32.36 -54.74
C ASN A 585 0.14 31.87 -54.86
N THR A 586 0.40 30.57 -54.76
CA THR A 586 1.77 30.00 -54.89
C THR A 586 2.31 30.02 -56.32
N HIS A 587 1.49 30.30 -57.33
CA HIS A 587 1.89 30.35 -58.73
C HIS A 587 2.35 31.74 -59.23
N ASP A 588 2.17 32.81 -58.45
CA ASP A 588 2.24 34.20 -58.98
C ASP A 588 3.28 35.11 -58.29
N VAL A 589 4.43 34.57 -57.86
CA VAL A 589 5.55 35.36 -57.30
C VAL A 589 6.68 35.59 -58.33
N THR A 590 6.39 35.44 -59.62
CA THR A 590 7.30 35.79 -60.72
C THR A 590 7.11 37.23 -61.19
N SER A 591 7.34 38.22 -60.31
CA SER A 591 7.60 39.58 -60.82
C SER A 591 8.34 40.47 -59.81
N PRO A 592 9.62 40.82 -60.07
CA PRO A 592 10.26 41.96 -59.41
C PRO A 592 10.22 43.16 -60.36
N ARG A 593 9.45 44.19 -60.04
CA ARG A 593 9.67 45.56 -60.53
C ARG A 593 10.19 46.42 -59.37
N TYR A 594 11.43 46.90 -59.54
CA TYR A 594 12.04 48.22 -59.19
C TYR A 594 11.51 48.95 -57.92
N GLU A 595 12.31 49.44 -56.96
CA GLU A 595 13.38 50.45 -57.08
C GLU A 595 14.39 50.43 -55.91
N GLN A 596 15.56 51.02 -56.18
CA GLN A 596 16.63 51.35 -55.23
C GLN A 596 16.25 52.52 -54.29
N ASP A 597 17.07 52.68 -53.24
CA ASP A 597 17.18 53.81 -52.29
C ASP A 597 16.29 53.70 -51.03
N SER A 598 16.73 53.91 -49.78
CA SER A 598 17.91 54.58 -49.21
C SER A 598 18.26 53.95 -47.86
N GLY A 599 19.54 53.94 -47.49
CA GLY A 599 19.96 53.50 -46.17
C GLY A 599 19.40 54.40 -45.06
N HIS A 600 18.61 53.82 -44.15
CA HIS A 600 18.42 54.31 -42.79
C HIS A 600 17.85 53.21 -41.88
N ASP A 601 18.48 53.09 -40.72
CA ASP A 601 18.06 52.51 -39.44
C ASP A 601 17.01 51.38 -39.34
N SER A 602 17.49 50.25 -38.81
CA SER A 602 17.00 49.60 -37.59
C SER A 602 15.49 49.52 -37.34
N GLY A 603 14.94 48.32 -37.58
CA GLY A 603 13.97 47.66 -36.70
C GLY A 603 12.50 48.01 -36.89
N SER A 604 11.76 47.23 -37.69
CA SER A 604 10.33 46.93 -37.46
C SER A 604 9.65 46.06 -38.55
N GLU A 605 10.36 45.24 -39.33
CA GLU A 605 9.71 44.53 -40.45
C GLU A 605 9.01 43.20 -40.09
N ASP A 606 9.10 42.71 -38.84
CA ASP A 606 8.40 41.47 -38.44
C ASP A 606 6.95 41.69 -37.97
N ALA A 607 6.48 42.93 -37.84
CA ALA A 607 5.19 43.24 -37.21
C ALA A 607 4.00 43.42 -38.17
N PHE A 608 4.20 43.35 -39.50
CA PHE A 608 3.12 43.60 -40.47
C PHE A 608 2.66 42.36 -41.27
N PHE A 609 3.27 41.19 -41.07
CA PHE A 609 2.95 39.98 -41.84
C PHE A 609 2.06 38.94 -41.12
N ASP A 610 1.71 39.17 -39.85
CA ASP A 610 1.03 38.16 -39.02
C ASP A 610 -0.50 38.25 -39.04
N SER A 611 -1.08 39.36 -39.53
CA SER A 611 -2.55 39.51 -39.59
C SER A 611 -3.22 38.76 -40.76
N SER A 612 -2.44 38.19 -41.68
CA SER A 612 -2.94 37.54 -42.90
C SER A 612 -2.43 36.11 -43.12
N GLN A 613 -1.80 35.45 -42.14
CA GLN A 613 -1.46 34.04 -42.30
C GLN A 613 -2.74 33.18 -42.23
N PRO A 614 -2.99 32.31 -43.23
CA PRO A 614 -4.22 31.52 -43.28
C PRO A 614 -4.29 30.42 -42.20
N PHE A 615 -3.17 30.18 -41.51
CA PHE A 615 -2.98 29.12 -40.53
C PHE A 615 -2.66 29.68 -39.14
N THR A 616 -3.11 28.98 -38.11
CA THR A 616 -2.63 29.18 -36.75
C THR A 616 -1.57 28.11 -36.49
N LEU A 617 -0.31 28.40 -36.85
CA LEU A 617 0.80 27.44 -36.73
C LEU A 617 1.80 27.84 -35.66
N VAL A 618 2.43 26.83 -35.08
CA VAL A 618 3.60 26.96 -34.21
C VAL A 618 4.81 26.36 -34.91
N THR A 619 5.98 26.96 -34.68
CA THR A 619 7.23 26.54 -35.34
C THR A 619 8.00 25.55 -34.47
N LEU A 620 8.47 24.48 -35.09
CA LEU A 620 9.28 23.40 -34.53
C LEU A 620 10.54 23.27 -35.36
N GLY A 621 11.69 23.09 -34.73
CA GLY A 621 12.93 22.90 -35.48
C GLY A 621 14.15 22.87 -34.58
N MET A 622 15.22 22.21 -35.02
CA MET A 622 16.49 22.15 -34.27
C MET A 622 16.31 21.69 -32.80
N LYS A 623 15.43 20.71 -32.58
CA LYS A 623 15.03 20.18 -31.25
C LYS A 623 14.39 21.22 -30.31
N LYS A 624 13.79 22.28 -30.87
CA LYS A 624 13.11 23.36 -30.13
C LYS A 624 11.68 23.57 -30.60
N PHE A 625 10.83 23.99 -29.67
CA PHE A 625 9.45 24.46 -29.86
C PHE A 625 9.42 25.98 -29.63
N PHE A 626 8.90 26.75 -30.59
CA PHE A 626 8.93 28.21 -30.57
C PHE A 626 7.52 28.79 -30.38
N ILE A 627 7.27 29.44 -29.25
CA ILE A 627 6.00 30.13 -28.96
C ILE A 627 5.90 31.42 -29.81
N PRO A 628 4.82 31.60 -30.61
CA PRO A 628 4.62 32.80 -31.44
C PRO A 628 4.54 34.10 -30.62
N THR A 629 4.88 35.22 -31.25
CA THR A 629 4.80 36.56 -30.63
C THR A 629 3.40 37.12 -30.75
N THR A 630 2.61 37.01 -29.67
CA THR A 630 1.29 37.65 -29.57
C THR A 630 1.31 38.72 -28.47
N PRO A 631 0.35 39.67 -28.45
CA PRO A 631 0.26 40.69 -27.39
C PRO A 631 0.15 40.12 -25.97
N ALA A 632 -0.29 38.85 -25.86
CA ALA A 632 -0.45 38.11 -24.60
C ALA A 632 0.77 37.24 -24.21
N ALA A 633 1.82 37.18 -25.04
CA ALA A 633 2.99 36.32 -24.82
C ALA A 633 3.97 36.89 -23.77
N PRO A 634 4.75 36.03 -23.09
CA PRO A 634 5.73 36.47 -22.09
C PRO A 634 6.82 37.34 -22.72
N LYS A 635 7.15 38.45 -22.04
CA LYS A 635 8.08 39.49 -22.52
C LYS A 635 9.55 39.03 -22.60
N ASP A 636 9.89 37.89 -21.99
CA ASP A 636 11.24 37.33 -21.99
C ASP A 636 11.45 36.36 -23.17
N PRO A 637 12.36 36.64 -24.12
CA PRO A 637 12.66 35.75 -25.25
C PRO A 637 13.14 34.35 -24.84
N ALA A 638 13.79 34.17 -23.69
CA ALA A 638 14.26 32.86 -23.23
C ALA A 638 13.10 31.92 -22.84
N SER A 639 12.01 32.48 -22.32
CA SER A 639 10.80 31.73 -21.93
C SER A 639 9.93 31.24 -23.10
N ARG A 640 10.23 31.70 -24.33
CA ARG A 640 9.46 31.39 -25.55
C ARG A 640 10.01 30.20 -26.34
N ILE A 641 11.15 29.67 -25.93
CA ILE A 641 11.81 28.53 -26.57
C ILE A 641 11.80 27.36 -25.59
N LEU A 642 11.00 26.34 -25.91
CA LEU A 642 10.90 25.12 -25.13
C LEU A 642 11.68 23.98 -25.81
N PRO A 643 12.19 22.98 -25.07
CA PRO A 643 12.68 21.76 -25.68
C PRO A 643 11.54 21.08 -26.45
N LEU A 644 11.85 20.55 -27.65
CA LEU A 644 10.87 19.81 -28.44
C LEU A 644 10.50 18.51 -27.70
N PRO A 645 9.21 18.26 -27.38
CA PRO A 645 8.77 17.00 -26.82
C PRO A 645 9.03 15.83 -27.77
N SER A 646 9.12 14.61 -27.23
CA SER A 646 9.19 13.39 -28.04
C SER A 646 7.93 13.23 -28.90
N CYS A 647 6.76 13.57 -28.37
CA CYS A 647 5.47 13.56 -29.07
C CYS A 647 4.70 14.86 -28.81
N LEU A 648 4.20 15.48 -29.87
CA LEU A 648 3.41 16.69 -29.80
C LEU A 648 1.93 16.39 -30.00
N GLY A 649 1.09 17.07 -29.22
CA GLY A 649 -0.36 17.02 -29.31
C GLY A 649 -0.95 18.38 -29.69
N ILE A 650 -2.04 18.37 -30.45
CA ILE A 650 -2.86 19.56 -30.71
C ILE A 650 -4.28 19.26 -30.23
N CYS A 651 -4.84 20.16 -29.43
CA CYS A 651 -6.23 20.14 -29.02
C CYS A 651 -6.96 21.33 -29.65
N LEU A 652 -7.97 21.07 -30.48
CA LEU A 652 -8.83 22.08 -31.08
C LEU A 652 -10.19 22.06 -30.38
N ASP A 653 -10.58 23.18 -29.78
CA ASP A 653 -11.91 23.43 -29.24
C ASP A 653 -12.66 24.38 -30.20
N CYS A 654 -13.42 23.80 -31.14
CA CYS A 654 -14.19 24.59 -32.11
C CYS A 654 -15.31 25.39 -31.44
N ASP A 655 -15.82 24.91 -30.30
CA ASP A 655 -16.95 25.53 -29.60
C ASP A 655 -16.50 26.79 -28.85
N LYS A 656 -15.26 26.80 -28.35
CA LYS A 656 -14.64 27.97 -27.69
C LYS A 656 -13.72 28.79 -28.60
N GLY A 657 -13.45 28.34 -29.83
CA GLY A 657 -12.53 29.01 -30.76
C GLY A 657 -11.09 29.02 -30.26
N LYS A 658 -10.61 27.90 -29.70
CA LYS A 658 -9.27 27.80 -29.11
C LYS A 658 -8.48 26.61 -29.66
N VAL A 659 -7.18 26.79 -29.79
CA VAL A 659 -6.24 25.71 -30.11
C VAL A 659 -5.10 25.68 -29.10
N GLY A 660 -4.89 24.51 -28.51
CA GLY A 660 -3.81 24.24 -27.54
C GLY A 660 -2.80 23.26 -28.10
N PHE A 661 -1.52 23.50 -27.82
CA PHE A 661 -0.39 22.66 -28.15
C PHE A 661 0.13 22.01 -26.88
N TYR A 662 0.35 20.70 -26.91
CA TYR A 662 0.63 19.87 -25.74
C TYR A 662 1.89 19.04 -25.96
N ASP A 663 2.63 18.78 -24.88
CA ASP A 663 3.47 17.59 -24.77
C ASP A 663 2.53 16.40 -24.57
N ALA A 664 2.41 15.56 -25.59
CA ALA A 664 1.49 14.43 -25.61
C ALA A 664 1.98 13.25 -24.75
N GLY A 665 3.25 13.20 -24.35
CA GLY A 665 3.76 12.18 -23.44
C GLY A 665 3.21 12.36 -22.02
N HIS A 666 3.21 13.60 -21.53
CA HIS A 666 2.76 13.94 -20.18
C HIS A 666 1.40 14.65 -20.14
N MET A 667 0.74 14.84 -21.29
CA MET A 667 -0.48 15.63 -21.47
C MET A 667 -0.39 17.04 -20.83
N LYS A 668 0.75 17.70 -21.03
CA LYS A 668 1.02 19.04 -20.49
C LYS A 668 0.83 20.10 -21.57
N CYS A 669 -0.02 21.09 -21.32
CA CYS A 669 -0.20 22.23 -22.23
C CYS A 669 1.08 23.08 -22.29
N LEU A 670 1.58 23.31 -23.50
CA LEU A 670 2.76 24.14 -23.79
C LEU A 670 2.36 25.56 -24.20
N TYR A 671 1.32 25.69 -25.02
CA TYR A 671 0.84 26.96 -25.55
C TYR A 671 -0.63 26.86 -25.95
N GLU A 672 -1.43 27.90 -25.70
CA GLU A 672 -2.83 27.99 -26.14
C GLU A 672 -3.07 29.35 -26.78
N CYS A 673 -3.81 29.38 -27.90
CA CYS A 673 -4.21 30.62 -28.57
C CYS A 673 -5.64 30.53 -29.14
N GLU A 674 -6.20 31.69 -29.45
CA GLU A 674 -7.50 31.80 -30.11
C GLU A 674 -7.38 31.50 -31.61
N VAL A 675 -8.42 30.87 -32.16
CA VAL A 675 -8.51 30.54 -33.59
C VAL A 675 -9.93 30.78 -34.10
N ASP A 676 -10.01 31.32 -35.31
CA ASP A 676 -11.26 31.53 -36.02
C ASP A 676 -11.80 30.22 -36.59
N CYS A 677 -12.81 29.66 -35.92
CA CYS A 677 -13.50 28.43 -36.32
C CYS A 677 -14.69 28.67 -37.29
N SER A 678 -14.69 29.78 -38.04
CA SER A 678 -15.67 30.00 -39.11
C SER A 678 -15.40 29.06 -40.29
N GLY A 679 -15.97 27.85 -40.25
CA GLY A 679 -15.87 26.83 -41.29
C GLY A 679 -15.34 25.48 -40.79
N ILE A 680 -15.18 24.53 -41.71
CA ILE A 680 -14.57 23.23 -41.38
C ILE A 680 -13.07 23.43 -41.16
N MET A 681 -12.56 22.99 -40.01
CA MET A 681 -11.17 23.11 -39.60
C MET A 681 -10.39 21.83 -39.94
N TYR A 682 -9.16 21.96 -40.42
CA TYR A 682 -8.30 20.83 -40.78
C TYR A 682 -6.97 20.90 -40.01
N PRO A 683 -6.43 19.76 -39.56
CA PRO A 683 -5.02 19.67 -39.15
C PRO A 683 -4.12 20.12 -40.30
N ALA A 684 -3.13 20.96 -40.02
CA ALA A 684 -2.26 21.56 -41.02
C ALA A 684 -0.78 21.47 -40.63
N PHE A 685 0.04 21.15 -41.62
CA PHE A 685 1.48 20.95 -41.48
C PHE A 685 2.19 21.67 -42.61
N ALA A 686 3.32 22.33 -42.31
CA ALA A 686 4.19 22.94 -43.30
C ALA A 686 5.63 22.47 -43.05
N LEU A 687 6.26 21.88 -44.06
CA LEU A 687 7.58 21.27 -43.93
C LEU A 687 8.61 22.06 -44.74
N LEU A 688 9.86 22.07 -44.24
CA LEU A 688 10.99 22.68 -44.93
C LEU A 688 12.26 21.85 -44.75
N GLY A 689 12.99 21.64 -45.85
CA GLY A 689 14.40 21.26 -45.82
C GLY A 689 14.68 19.88 -45.20
N GLY A 690 14.04 18.83 -45.71
CA GLY A 690 14.28 17.47 -45.22
C GLY A 690 13.55 17.14 -43.92
N ALA A 691 12.55 17.93 -43.53
CA ALA A 691 11.76 17.66 -42.35
C ALA A 691 10.75 16.53 -42.57
N ALA A 692 10.48 15.76 -41.51
CA ALA A 692 9.52 14.64 -41.55
C ALA A 692 8.57 14.66 -40.34
N VAL A 693 7.30 14.35 -40.61
CA VAL A 693 6.22 14.29 -39.62
C VAL A 693 5.51 12.94 -39.73
N HIS A 694 5.31 12.31 -38.57
CA HIS A 694 4.67 11.00 -38.45
C HIS A 694 3.47 11.07 -37.51
N LEU A 695 2.27 10.71 -38.00
CA LEU A 695 1.08 10.63 -37.16
C LEU A 695 1.19 9.47 -36.17
N GLN A 696 0.70 9.66 -34.95
CA GLN A 696 0.68 8.59 -33.95
C GLN A 696 -0.29 7.48 -34.34
N GLU A 697 0.02 6.22 -34.01
CA GLU A 697 -0.83 5.08 -34.40
C GLU A 697 -2.29 5.23 -33.93
N ASP A 698 -2.51 5.76 -32.73
CA ASP A 698 -3.82 6.04 -32.12
C ASP A 698 -4.66 7.07 -32.89
N VAL A 699 -4.00 7.93 -33.68
CA VAL A 699 -4.66 8.88 -34.60
C VAL A 699 -5.09 8.17 -35.88
N THR A 700 -4.44 7.08 -36.27
CA THR A 700 -4.71 6.37 -37.53
C THR A 700 -5.59 5.12 -37.37
N THR A 701 -5.95 4.76 -36.14
CA THR A 701 -6.53 3.45 -35.78
C THR A 701 -7.84 3.13 -36.49
N LYS A 702 -8.75 4.11 -36.64
CA LYS A 702 -10.03 3.92 -37.35
C LYS A 702 -9.88 3.51 -38.82
N TYR A 703 -8.72 3.78 -39.42
CA TYR A 703 -8.42 3.44 -40.82
C TYR A 703 -7.62 2.14 -40.97
N ARG A 704 -7.08 1.58 -39.87
CA ARG A 704 -6.44 0.25 -39.87
C ARG A 704 -7.46 -0.89 -39.79
N GLU A 705 -8.55 -0.71 -39.04
CA GLU A 705 -9.62 -1.72 -38.90
C GLU A 705 -10.31 -2.06 -40.24
N TYR A 706 -10.26 -1.17 -41.24
CA TYR A 706 -10.79 -1.43 -42.59
C TYR A 706 -9.86 -2.25 -43.50
N HIS A 707 -8.59 -2.43 -43.13
CA HIS A 707 -7.59 -3.07 -43.99
C HIS A 707 -7.24 -4.51 -43.60
N ASP A 708 -7.67 -4.99 -42.43
CA ASP A 708 -7.48 -6.38 -41.99
C ASP A 708 -8.56 -7.36 -42.52
N ASP A 709 -9.56 -6.85 -43.27
CA ASP A 709 -10.66 -7.64 -43.87
C ASP A 709 -10.58 -7.79 -45.41
N ILE A 710 -9.38 -7.73 -46.02
CA ILE A 710 -9.17 -8.02 -47.46
C ILE A 710 -8.21 -9.19 -47.67
#